data_AF-A0A7T0PDA4-F1
#
_entry.id   AF-A0A7T0PDA4-F1
#
_cell.length_a   1.000
_cell.length_b   1.000
_cell.length_c   1.000
_cell.angle_alpha   90.00
_cell.angle_beta   90.00
_cell.angle_gamma   90.00
#
_symmetry.space_group_name_H-M   'P 1'
#
loop_
_entity.id
_entity.type
_entity.pdbx_description
1 polymer ?
#
loop_
_entity_poly.entity_id
_entity_poly.type
_entity_poly.pdbx_seq_one_letter_code
_entity_poly.pdbx_strand_id
1 'polypeptide(L)'
;MKAKFRKLLSGIVAAFLVTAALIPAAHADDSGKYLTMSLIGDSYTAGNGAGSYYGPKDSLRSTRNWGHTYANWLNRQGVHTTIRNYAHSGAVIQNVRDTQLPALDPDSDVVMLTIGGNDIQFEDIVRACFAPVVSSIDSCKKAIKHANDEFPRVVEQMKDLLGKVADKIRPGAQIVLVGYPLLSIENTQWTLKPWFWGDPYPAAQEIRKFGQNATVGQQHLADEWDRTQHNNVGLTYIPVEVLFAGHEPDPDPYKNNPIRWINEFLETEGKIGPDGKTVSQGTALKETSYWYHPNITGHEQIGQLLQEKVGIPDSVRTIRSFSRDVDVVFALEDSEATKESLDDLKKQIRRISTEVAQKAAEGGKNARFGLLTFRNSGDSGETVTNNGVFFSSVDELFNALEAVTTRSEAGGGLSTYNALETAVASPWNAAARKVVMLLGDAELDHDSTPDWDQLLRHAFSADVVEFFVIDPDENVDESVKNLALNTGGHVTTAQTLKPLIVEEPTAKVSTIPPAKIGEDVEFDASGSFAAEGPIVSYEWDLDGDGTFEVTSTSDGGVAANPIHAARFDAPTNATITLRVTDSYGKTATATAPLVVTRDGDLIDDAVDNCPADRNEDQMDSDGDGIGDVCDDFPYGDPDPAPLPDTSVTVSTLKAEVGSTISFTALGFASGQDVTFTVYSEPIVAGTAHVGANGKATLEWTVPKDFPTGRHRVVASIENGHHAEMTFEVLAQPDTTEPGPDVETPDVTEPKPDVEAPDTTESKPDAESPDATEPKPDAEAPDATEPGPGKKAPDAPDPRSDAKTPNAPSSTKSTAVTPKVRKTTAQSLAVTGMEPVLIWGTALPTFLLGVALCAKRKRQSA
;
A
#
# COMPACT_ATOMS: atom_id res chain seq x y z
N MET A 1 42.09 -58.43 -23.90
CA MET A 1 40.94 -59.21 -24.46
C MET A 1 39.68 -58.46 -24.05
N LYS A 2 38.84 -57.92 -24.95
CA LYS A 2 37.89 -58.60 -25.85
C LYS A 2 36.85 -59.50 -25.12
N ALA A 3 35.85 -58.82 -24.56
CA ALA A 3 34.40 -59.08 -24.62
C ALA A 3 33.82 -60.50 -24.40
N LYS A 4 32.89 -60.59 -23.43
CA LYS A 4 31.65 -61.42 -23.37
C LYS A 4 30.87 -61.01 -22.08
N PHE A 5 29.54 -60.90 -22.03
CA PHE A 5 28.54 -60.92 -23.11
C PHE A 5 27.23 -60.20 -22.69
N ARG A 6 26.80 -59.20 -23.48
CA ARG A 6 25.42 -58.82 -23.88
C ARG A 6 24.19 -59.14 -22.98
N LYS A 7 23.39 -58.07 -22.75
CA LYS A 7 21.90 -58.00 -22.81
C LYS A 7 21.12 -58.84 -21.75
N LEU A 8 19.87 -58.53 -21.39
CA LEU A 8 18.85 -57.59 -21.90
C LEU A 8 17.92 -57.16 -20.75
N LEU A 9 17.58 -55.87 -20.63
CA LEU A 9 16.19 -55.40 -20.42
C LEU A 9 16.14 -53.87 -20.60
N SER A 10 15.29 -53.39 -21.50
CA SER A 10 14.87 -51.98 -21.54
C SER A 10 13.49 -51.90 -20.90
N GLY A 11 13.27 -50.96 -19.97
CA GLY A 11 12.01 -50.87 -19.25
C GLY A 11 11.94 -49.68 -18.30
N ILE A 12 11.58 -48.51 -18.83
CA ILE A 12 10.97 -47.37 -18.13
C ILE A 12 11.70 -46.90 -16.85
N VAL A 13 12.59 -45.93 -17.01
CA VAL A 13 12.74 -44.82 -16.05
C VAL A 13 12.66 -43.53 -16.89
N ALA A 14 11.96 -42.52 -16.38
CA ALA A 14 11.66 -41.30 -17.13
C ALA A 14 12.91 -40.48 -17.46
N ALA A 15 12.88 -39.78 -18.60
CA ALA A 15 13.90 -38.82 -18.96
C ALA A 15 13.74 -37.55 -18.09
N PHE A 16 14.46 -37.49 -16.96
CA PHE A 16 14.84 -36.22 -16.37
C PHE A 16 15.87 -35.55 -17.30
N LEU A 17 15.35 -34.91 -18.35
CA LEU A 17 16.01 -33.76 -18.93
C LEU A 17 16.08 -32.71 -17.82
N VAL A 18 17.25 -32.63 -17.16
CA VAL A 18 17.60 -31.43 -16.41
C VAL A 18 17.80 -30.34 -17.45
N THR A 19 16.71 -29.67 -17.79
CA THR A 19 16.78 -28.30 -18.28
C THR A 19 17.47 -27.51 -17.18
N ALA A 20 18.78 -27.32 -17.33
CA ALA A 20 19.46 -26.25 -16.66
C ALA A 20 18.78 -24.96 -17.14
N ALA A 21 17.82 -24.48 -16.35
CA ALA A 21 17.29 -23.16 -16.54
C ALA A 21 18.50 -22.23 -16.45
N LEU A 22 18.83 -21.59 -17.57
CA LEU A 22 19.59 -20.36 -17.54
C LEU A 22 18.70 -19.38 -16.79
N ILE A 23 18.85 -19.35 -15.47
CA ILE A 23 18.33 -18.28 -14.63
C ILE A 23 18.94 -17.02 -15.27
N PRO A 24 18.13 -16.09 -15.82
CA PRO A 24 18.66 -14.83 -16.29
C PRO A 24 19.44 -14.21 -15.12
N ALA A 25 20.62 -13.66 -15.36
CA ALA A 25 21.26 -12.84 -14.35
C ALA A 25 20.22 -11.77 -13.96
N ALA A 26 19.82 -11.76 -12.69
CA ALA A 26 18.78 -10.86 -12.23
C ALA A 26 19.37 -9.45 -12.29
N HIS A 27 19.08 -8.72 -13.37
CA HIS A 27 19.27 -7.28 -13.40
C HIS A 27 18.59 -6.72 -12.15
N ALA A 28 19.28 -5.82 -11.46
CA ALA A 28 18.77 -5.20 -10.24
C ALA A 28 17.69 -4.18 -10.60
N ASP A 29 16.50 -4.67 -10.96
CA ASP A 29 15.31 -3.84 -11.10
C ASP A 29 15.08 -3.09 -9.79
N ASP A 30 15.07 -1.75 -9.86
CA ASP A 30 14.56 -0.93 -8.78
C ASP A 30 13.05 -1.19 -8.68
N SER A 31 12.74 -2.21 -7.89
CA SER A 31 11.39 -2.69 -7.62
C SER A 31 10.57 -1.72 -6.77
N GLY A 32 11.13 -0.55 -6.43
CA GLY A 32 10.53 0.46 -5.58
C GLY A 32 10.38 0.05 -4.12
N LYS A 33 10.99 -1.06 -3.69
CA LYS A 33 10.77 -1.65 -2.36
C LYS A 33 11.73 -1.12 -1.32
N TYR A 34 11.17 -0.56 -0.25
CA TYR A 34 11.90 0.15 0.81
C TYR A 34 11.52 -0.33 2.20
N LEU A 35 12.52 -0.49 3.06
CA LEU A 35 12.33 -0.91 4.45
C LEU A 35 13.31 -0.19 5.38
N THR A 36 12.80 0.39 6.48
CA THR A 36 13.63 0.92 7.57
C THR A 36 13.60 -0.08 8.73
N MET A 37 14.76 -0.60 9.12
CA MET A 37 14.87 -1.61 10.17
C MET A 37 15.74 -1.12 11.33
N SER A 38 15.23 -1.26 12.56
CA SER A 38 15.96 -0.92 13.78
C SER A 38 16.27 -2.14 14.63
N LEU A 39 17.51 -2.27 15.09
CA LEU A 39 17.92 -3.25 16.09
C LEU A 39 18.06 -2.58 17.46
N ILE A 40 17.39 -3.11 18.48
CA ILE A 40 17.51 -2.70 19.89
C ILE A 40 17.73 -3.93 20.77
N GLY A 41 18.19 -3.77 22.00
CA GLY A 41 18.43 -4.87 22.93
C GLY A 41 19.87 -4.99 23.42
N ASP A 42 20.25 -6.23 23.73
CA ASP A 42 21.50 -6.57 24.41
C ASP A 42 22.63 -7.06 23.47
N SER A 43 23.63 -7.73 24.04
CA SER A 43 24.78 -8.30 23.35
C SER A 43 24.44 -9.32 22.26
N TYR A 44 23.34 -10.07 22.41
CA TYR A 44 22.90 -11.04 21.40
C TYR A 44 22.33 -10.34 20.16
N THR A 45 21.81 -9.11 20.30
CA THR A 45 21.43 -8.25 19.16
C THR A 45 22.61 -7.43 18.66
N ALA A 46 23.48 -6.95 19.55
CA ALA A 46 24.66 -6.19 19.16
C ALA A 46 25.57 -7.01 18.21
N GLY A 47 25.83 -8.28 18.56
CA GLY A 47 26.68 -9.19 17.79
C GLY A 47 27.99 -9.54 18.50
N ASN A 48 27.99 -9.58 19.84
CA ASN A 48 29.11 -10.01 20.65
C ASN A 48 29.63 -11.38 20.18
N GLY A 49 30.91 -11.46 19.82
CA GLY A 49 31.54 -12.71 19.37
C GLY A 49 31.47 -12.97 17.87
N ALA A 50 30.89 -12.06 17.07
CA ALA A 50 30.83 -12.15 15.61
C ALA A 50 32.00 -11.45 14.88
N GLY A 51 32.72 -10.54 15.55
CA GLY A 51 33.77 -9.71 14.93
C GLY A 51 33.22 -8.48 14.20
N SER A 52 34.04 -7.85 13.34
CA SER A 52 33.68 -6.67 12.53
C SER A 52 32.86 -5.61 13.28
N TYR A 53 33.36 -5.20 14.45
CA TYR A 53 32.67 -4.27 15.34
C TYR A 53 32.74 -2.81 14.84
N TYR A 54 31.69 -2.03 15.10
CA TYR A 54 31.57 -0.63 14.71
C TYR A 54 30.89 0.23 15.80
N GLY A 55 30.94 1.56 15.66
CA GLY A 55 30.36 2.49 16.63
C GLY A 55 31.10 2.52 17.98
N PRO A 56 30.41 2.77 19.10
CA PRO A 56 31.03 2.79 20.44
C PRO A 56 31.68 1.44 20.78
N LYS A 57 32.95 1.47 21.19
CA LYS A 57 33.78 0.26 21.38
C LYS A 57 33.22 -0.75 22.38
N ASP A 58 32.50 -0.26 23.39
CA ASP A 58 31.83 -1.02 24.44
C ASP A 58 30.43 -1.53 24.04
N SER A 59 29.84 -1.02 22.96
CA SER A 59 28.54 -1.49 22.45
C SER A 59 28.63 -2.86 21.77
N LEU A 60 29.78 -3.19 21.17
CA LEU A 60 30.06 -4.41 20.40
C LEU A 60 29.05 -4.71 19.28
N ARG A 61 28.52 -3.65 18.66
CA ARG A 61 27.70 -3.74 17.45
C ARG A 61 28.52 -4.29 16.29
N SER A 62 28.07 -5.36 15.65
CA SER A 62 28.78 -6.07 14.57
C SER A 62 28.02 -5.97 13.24
N THR A 63 28.75 -5.79 12.13
CA THR A 63 28.19 -5.91 10.75
C THR A 63 27.82 -7.36 10.38
N ARG A 64 28.20 -8.33 11.22
CA ARG A 64 27.94 -9.76 11.05
C ARG A 64 26.87 -10.31 12.01
N ASN A 65 26.11 -9.45 12.69
CA ASN A 65 25.01 -9.92 13.52
C ASN A 65 23.86 -10.50 12.65
N TRP A 66 22.87 -11.13 13.29
CA TRP A 66 21.77 -11.78 12.57
C TRP A 66 20.83 -10.79 11.87
N GLY A 67 20.73 -9.55 12.37
CA GLY A 67 19.91 -8.50 11.77
C GLY A 67 20.51 -7.95 10.48
N HIS A 68 21.83 -7.71 10.46
CA HIS A 68 22.58 -7.41 9.24
C HIS A 68 22.52 -8.58 8.25
N THR A 69 22.64 -9.83 8.74
CA THR A 69 22.51 -11.02 7.88
C THR A 69 21.15 -11.08 7.17
N TYR A 70 20.07 -10.72 7.89
CA TYR A 70 18.71 -10.64 7.36
C TYR A 70 18.51 -9.44 6.41
N ALA A 71 18.97 -8.23 6.77
CA ALA A 71 18.95 -7.06 5.89
C ALA A 71 19.70 -7.30 4.57
N ASN A 72 20.89 -7.89 4.64
CA ASN A 72 21.70 -8.19 3.46
C ASN A 72 21.02 -9.25 2.55
N TRP A 73 20.16 -10.12 3.10
CA TRP A 73 19.30 -10.99 2.29
C TRP A 73 18.14 -10.23 1.65
N LEU A 74 17.43 -9.36 2.38
CA LEU A 74 16.36 -8.50 1.85
C LEU A 74 16.87 -7.61 0.70
N ASN A 75 18.05 -7.00 0.87
CA ASN A 75 18.72 -6.21 -0.17
C ASN A 75 19.00 -7.02 -1.44
N ARG A 76 19.34 -8.32 -1.29
CA ARG A 76 19.48 -9.27 -2.41
C ARG A 76 18.15 -9.81 -2.97
N GLN A 77 17.01 -9.50 -2.34
CA GLN A 77 15.66 -9.68 -2.92
C GLN A 77 15.11 -8.39 -3.58
N GLY A 78 15.95 -7.36 -3.74
CA GLY A 78 15.53 -6.06 -4.28
C GLY A 78 14.75 -5.17 -3.29
N VAL A 79 14.76 -5.51 -1.99
CA VAL A 79 14.13 -4.73 -0.93
C VAL A 79 15.19 -3.89 -0.23
N HIS A 80 15.32 -2.63 -0.64
CA HIS A 80 16.33 -1.68 -0.17
C HIS A 80 16.10 -1.33 1.32
N THR A 81 16.87 -1.98 2.17
CA THR A 81 16.71 -2.07 3.62
C THR A 81 17.78 -1.28 4.35
N THR A 82 17.41 -0.12 4.91
CA THR A 82 18.28 0.70 5.75
C THR A 82 18.26 0.18 7.19
N ILE A 83 19.38 -0.35 7.67
CA ILE A 83 19.48 -0.97 9.01
C ILE A 83 20.21 -0.08 10.04
N ARG A 84 19.53 0.32 11.12
CA ARG A 84 20.10 1.08 12.25
C ARG A 84 20.24 0.19 13.48
N ASN A 85 21.43 0.15 14.08
CA ASN A 85 21.69 -0.67 15.28
C ASN A 85 21.94 0.20 16.51
N TYR A 86 21.03 0.13 17.47
CA TYR A 86 21.10 0.82 18.76
C TYR A 86 21.43 -0.12 19.93
N ALA A 87 21.41 -1.44 19.71
CA ALA A 87 21.68 -2.46 20.73
C ALA A 87 23.06 -2.28 21.38
N HIS A 88 23.23 -2.83 22.58
CA HIS A 88 24.45 -2.63 23.38
C HIS A 88 24.78 -3.85 24.23
N SER A 89 26.05 -4.27 24.19
CA SER A 89 26.57 -5.29 25.09
C SER A 89 26.22 -4.97 26.56
N GLY A 90 25.68 -5.96 27.28
CA GLY A 90 25.31 -5.84 28.70
C GLY A 90 24.04 -5.04 29.01
N ALA A 91 23.24 -4.63 28.02
CA ALA A 91 22.00 -3.90 28.28
C ALA A 91 20.96 -4.76 29.04
N VAL A 92 20.38 -4.18 30.10
CA VAL A 92 19.13 -4.66 30.72
C VAL A 92 17.91 -3.95 30.10
N ILE A 93 16.70 -4.44 30.35
CA ILE A 93 15.44 -3.82 29.86
C ILE A 93 15.41 -2.31 30.18
N GLN A 94 15.88 -1.90 31.36
CA GLN A 94 15.94 -0.50 31.75
C GLN A 94 16.88 0.34 30.86
N ASN A 95 18.00 -0.20 30.37
CA ASN A 95 18.86 0.53 29.43
C ASN A 95 18.17 0.72 28.08
N VAL A 96 17.44 -0.30 27.60
CA VAL A 96 16.68 -0.19 26.34
C VAL A 96 15.62 0.92 26.47
N ARG A 97 14.93 1.02 27.60
CA ARG A 97 13.97 2.09 27.89
C ARG A 97 14.60 3.48 27.95
N ASP A 98 15.76 3.61 28.60
CA ASP A 98 16.33 4.91 28.95
C ASP A 98 17.27 5.50 27.88
N THR A 99 17.87 4.67 27.01
CA THR A 99 18.85 5.14 26.01
C THR A 99 18.55 4.71 24.58
N GLN A 100 18.07 3.47 24.35
CA GLN A 100 17.86 2.96 23.00
C GLN A 100 16.49 3.34 22.43
N LEU A 101 15.41 3.21 23.21
CA LEU A 101 14.05 3.60 22.82
C LEU A 101 13.94 5.11 22.51
N PRO A 102 14.58 6.04 23.24
CA PRO A 102 14.64 7.45 22.83
C PRO A 102 15.34 7.65 21.47
N ALA A 103 16.40 6.88 21.18
CA ALA A 103 17.16 6.94 19.93
C ALA A 103 16.54 6.18 18.75
N LEU A 104 15.65 5.22 19.01
CA LEU A 104 14.94 4.41 18.01
C LEU A 104 14.33 5.27 16.91
N ASP A 105 14.48 4.86 15.65
CA ASP A 105 13.86 5.56 14.52
C ASP A 105 12.33 5.35 14.56
N PRO A 106 11.50 6.40 14.74
CA PRO A 106 10.03 6.25 14.77
C PRO A 106 9.47 5.82 13.41
N ASP A 107 10.26 5.94 12.35
CA ASP A 107 9.90 5.53 11.00
C ASP A 107 10.29 4.07 10.69
N SER A 108 10.65 3.28 11.71
CA SER A 108 10.97 1.85 11.54
C SER A 108 9.76 1.05 11.07
N ASP A 109 9.92 0.32 9.98
CA ASP A 109 8.97 -0.69 9.48
C ASP A 109 9.13 -2.02 10.23
N VAL A 110 10.36 -2.34 10.66
CA VAL A 110 10.68 -3.50 11.49
C VAL A 110 11.56 -3.10 12.67
N VAL A 111 11.24 -3.58 13.88
CA VAL A 111 12.12 -3.49 15.06
C VAL A 111 12.46 -4.88 15.57
N MET A 112 13.74 -5.22 15.69
CA MET A 112 14.17 -6.55 16.14
C MET A 112 14.98 -6.46 17.44
N LEU A 113 14.79 -7.43 18.35
CA LEU A 113 15.47 -7.40 19.66
C LEU A 113 15.63 -8.76 20.36
N THR A 114 16.72 -8.85 21.13
CA THR A 114 16.95 -9.76 22.26
C THR A 114 17.07 -8.92 23.54
N ILE A 115 16.30 -9.23 24.59
CA ILE A 115 16.43 -8.55 25.88
C ILE A 115 15.92 -9.42 27.04
N GLY A 116 16.39 -9.14 28.26
CA GLY A 116 15.99 -9.82 29.50
C GLY A 116 17.05 -10.76 30.08
N GLY A 117 18.03 -11.22 29.28
CA GLY A 117 19.12 -12.09 29.77
C GLY A 117 19.97 -11.43 30.86
N ASN A 118 20.31 -10.15 30.71
CA ASN A 118 21.07 -9.42 31.73
C ASN A 118 20.23 -9.14 33.00
N ASP A 119 18.91 -8.93 32.85
CA ASP A 119 17.99 -8.67 33.96
C ASP A 119 17.87 -9.87 34.94
N ILE A 120 18.04 -11.10 34.45
CA ILE A 120 18.09 -12.33 35.26
C ILE A 120 19.51 -12.73 35.73
N GLN A 121 20.52 -11.89 35.50
CA GLN A 121 21.94 -12.16 35.84
C GLN A 121 22.50 -13.43 35.16
N PHE A 122 22.17 -13.63 33.88
CA PHE A 122 22.60 -14.77 33.06
C PHE A 122 24.12 -15.02 33.06
N GLU A 123 24.94 -13.96 33.11
CA GLU A 123 26.40 -14.07 33.20
C GLU A 123 26.84 -14.82 34.48
N ASP A 124 26.17 -14.60 35.61
CA ASP A 124 26.45 -15.31 36.86
C ASP A 124 26.04 -16.79 36.79
N ILE A 125 25.06 -17.18 35.95
CA ILE A 125 24.76 -18.60 35.69
C ILE A 125 25.95 -19.25 34.98
N VAL A 126 26.44 -18.65 33.89
CA VAL A 126 27.59 -19.16 33.13
C VAL A 126 28.84 -19.26 34.01
N ARG A 127 29.14 -18.20 34.78
CA ARG A 127 30.27 -18.15 35.72
C ARG A 127 30.15 -19.16 36.85
N ALA A 128 28.96 -19.31 37.44
CA ALA A 128 28.79 -20.17 38.61
C ALA A 128 28.63 -21.66 38.27
N CYS A 129 28.13 -22.00 37.09
CA CYS A 129 27.81 -23.38 36.70
C CYS A 129 28.83 -24.04 35.76
N PHE A 130 29.44 -23.27 34.84
CA PHE A 130 30.32 -23.83 33.80
C PHE A 130 31.76 -23.33 33.86
N ALA A 131 32.03 -22.10 34.32
CA ALA A 131 33.38 -21.53 34.20
C ALA A 131 34.45 -22.32 35.01
N PRO A 132 35.65 -22.56 34.43
CA PRO A 132 36.75 -23.25 35.13
C PRO A 132 37.12 -22.57 36.45
N VAL A 133 37.47 -23.37 37.46
CA VAL A 133 38.01 -22.96 38.78
C VAL A 133 37.04 -22.17 39.68
N VAL A 134 36.09 -21.40 39.13
CA VAL A 134 35.14 -20.56 39.89
C VAL A 134 33.74 -21.16 40.04
N SER A 135 33.39 -22.17 39.24
CA SER A 135 32.10 -22.85 39.34
C SER A 135 31.96 -23.65 40.64
N SER A 136 30.76 -23.65 41.22
CA SER A 136 30.45 -24.44 42.42
C SER A 136 28.97 -24.80 42.48
N ILE A 137 28.63 -25.91 43.15
CA ILE A 137 27.24 -26.37 43.25
C ILE A 137 26.34 -25.33 43.93
N ASP A 138 26.83 -24.66 44.97
CA ASP A 138 26.02 -23.71 45.76
C ASP A 138 25.86 -22.35 45.04
N SER A 139 26.91 -21.84 44.40
CA SER A 139 26.79 -20.64 43.56
C SER A 139 25.90 -20.90 42.34
N CYS A 140 26.05 -22.06 41.70
CA CYS A 140 25.24 -22.44 40.54
C CYS A 140 23.74 -22.56 40.90
N LYS A 141 23.41 -23.28 41.99
CA LYS A 141 22.03 -23.36 42.50
C LYS A 141 21.46 -21.99 42.86
N LYS A 142 22.26 -21.09 43.44
CA LYS A 142 21.84 -19.73 43.77
C LYS A 142 21.52 -18.91 42.51
N ALA A 143 22.38 -18.97 41.49
CA ALA A 143 22.19 -18.25 40.23
C ALA A 143 20.94 -18.75 39.48
N ILE A 144 20.78 -20.08 39.35
CA ILE A 144 19.59 -20.69 38.73
C ILE A 144 18.32 -20.32 39.49
N LYS A 145 18.34 -20.33 40.84
CA LYS A 145 17.16 -19.92 41.62
C LYS A 145 16.82 -18.44 41.40
N HIS A 146 17.81 -17.55 41.45
CA HIS A 146 17.60 -16.11 41.21
C HIS A 146 16.95 -15.85 39.86
N ALA A 147 17.45 -16.49 38.80
CA ALA A 147 16.87 -16.37 37.46
C ALA A 147 15.42 -16.90 37.38
N ASN A 148 15.10 -18.01 38.06
CA ASN A 148 13.72 -18.53 38.14
C ASN A 148 12.79 -17.61 38.96
N ASP A 149 13.30 -16.98 40.03
CA ASP A 149 12.53 -16.05 40.88
C ASP A 149 12.22 -14.74 40.13
N GLU A 150 13.18 -14.21 39.36
CA GLU A 150 13.06 -12.93 38.66
C GLU A 150 12.35 -13.03 37.30
N PHE A 151 12.42 -14.17 36.61
CA PHE A 151 11.91 -14.30 35.23
C PHE A 151 10.47 -13.80 35.01
N PRO A 152 9.47 -14.07 35.87
CA PRO A 152 8.12 -13.53 35.71
C PRO A 152 8.07 -11.99 35.72
N ARG A 153 8.93 -11.33 36.53
CA ARG A 153 9.04 -9.86 36.57
C ARG A 153 9.68 -9.32 35.29
N VAL A 154 10.62 -10.06 34.71
CA VAL A 154 11.30 -9.70 33.46
C VAL A 154 10.35 -9.82 32.25
N VAL A 155 9.47 -10.83 32.22
CA VAL A 155 8.43 -10.95 31.17
C VAL A 155 7.46 -9.76 31.18
N GLU A 156 6.96 -9.35 32.35
CA GLU A 156 6.09 -8.17 32.46
C GLU A 156 6.82 -6.87 32.06
N GLN A 157 8.10 -6.73 32.42
CA GLN A 157 8.92 -5.59 31.97
C GLN A 157 9.22 -5.62 30.46
N MET A 158 9.30 -6.79 29.85
CA MET A 158 9.45 -6.93 28.40
C MET A 158 8.15 -6.54 27.69
N LYS A 159 6.99 -6.96 28.20
CA LYS A 159 5.66 -6.59 27.69
C LYS A 159 5.44 -5.06 27.71
N ASP A 160 5.77 -4.41 28.83
CA ASP A 160 5.71 -2.95 28.98
C ASP A 160 6.79 -2.19 28.18
N LEU A 161 7.88 -2.86 27.76
CA LEU A 161 8.83 -2.30 26.78
C LEU A 161 8.29 -2.40 25.34
N LEU A 162 7.76 -3.57 24.97
CA LEU A 162 7.25 -3.84 23.62
C LEU A 162 6.06 -2.93 23.28
N GLY A 163 5.14 -2.71 24.23
CA GLY A 163 4.08 -1.70 24.08
C GLY A 163 4.64 -0.30 23.75
N LYS A 164 5.65 0.15 24.50
CA LYS A 164 6.31 1.45 24.26
C LYS A 164 7.13 1.53 22.97
N VAL A 165 7.54 0.39 22.39
CA VAL A 165 8.11 0.33 21.04
C VAL A 165 6.99 0.52 20.01
N ALA A 166 5.87 -0.20 20.15
CA ALA A 166 4.69 -0.08 19.29
C ALA A 166 3.97 1.29 19.38
N ASP A 167 4.10 2.00 20.50
CA ASP A 167 3.63 3.39 20.66
C ASP A 167 4.54 4.42 19.96
N LYS A 168 5.78 4.05 19.61
CA LYS A 168 6.76 4.96 18.99
C LYS A 168 6.93 4.75 17.49
N ILE A 169 6.76 3.53 16.99
CA ILE A 169 6.89 3.22 15.56
C ILE A 169 5.56 3.39 14.82
N ARG A 170 5.60 3.40 13.48
CA ARG A 170 4.42 3.50 12.63
C ARG A 170 3.41 2.37 12.86
N PRO A 171 2.09 2.62 12.73
CA PRO A 171 1.10 1.57 12.52
C PRO A 171 1.43 0.71 11.30
N GLY A 172 1.17 -0.59 11.37
CA GLY A 172 1.54 -1.55 10.33
C GLY A 172 3.02 -1.97 10.32
N ALA A 173 3.82 -1.53 11.31
CA ALA A 173 5.16 -2.08 11.54
C ALA A 173 5.12 -3.46 12.19
N GLN A 174 6.26 -4.15 12.20
CA GLN A 174 6.46 -5.43 12.86
C GLN A 174 7.55 -5.33 13.94
N ILE A 175 7.32 -5.95 15.10
CA ILE A 175 8.34 -6.22 16.10
C ILE A 175 8.74 -7.70 16.01
N VAL A 176 10.03 -8.01 16.02
CA VAL A 176 10.57 -9.38 15.97
C VAL A 176 11.37 -9.64 17.24
N LEU A 177 10.76 -10.37 18.18
CA LEU A 177 11.39 -10.79 19.43
C LEU A 177 12.18 -12.07 19.18
N VAL A 178 13.51 -11.97 19.23
CA VAL A 178 14.41 -13.09 19.01
C VAL A 178 14.69 -13.81 20.34
N GLY A 179 14.52 -15.12 20.35
CA GLY A 179 14.82 -15.97 21.51
C GLY A 179 16.32 -16.14 21.76
N TYR A 180 16.67 -16.69 22.92
CA TYR A 180 18.05 -17.07 23.25
C TYR A 180 18.26 -18.58 23.06
N PRO A 181 19.40 -19.03 22.53
CA PRO A 181 19.75 -20.45 22.49
C PRO A 181 20.06 -21.00 23.89
N LEU A 182 20.03 -22.33 24.03
CA LEU A 182 20.41 -23.00 25.28
C LEU A 182 21.94 -22.97 25.48
N LEU A 183 22.38 -23.05 26.74
CA LEU A 183 23.77 -22.75 27.13
C LEU A 183 24.70 -23.96 27.13
N SER A 184 24.16 -25.15 26.89
CA SER A 184 24.91 -26.40 26.86
C SER A 184 24.10 -27.47 26.14
N ILE A 185 24.75 -28.36 25.40
CA ILE A 185 24.13 -29.52 24.75
C ILE A 185 23.41 -30.40 25.79
N GLU A 186 22.45 -31.22 25.33
CA GLU A 186 21.84 -32.21 26.21
C GLU A 186 22.83 -33.32 26.57
N ASN A 187 23.37 -33.26 27.79
CA ASN A 187 24.28 -34.27 28.31
C ASN A 187 23.71 -34.87 29.61
N THR A 188 23.24 -36.12 29.53
CA THR A 188 22.67 -36.84 30.68
C THR A 188 23.74 -37.36 31.66
N GLN A 189 25.02 -37.36 31.26
CA GLN A 189 26.13 -37.95 32.02
C GLN A 189 27.03 -36.92 32.70
N TRP A 190 27.05 -35.68 32.21
CA TRP A 190 27.80 -34.59 32.86
C TRP A 190 27.07 -34.07 34.09
N THR A 191 27.85 -33.78 35.13
CA THR A 191 27.37 -33.20 36.39
C THR A 191 28.48 -32.32 36.98
N LEU A 192 28.14 -31.14 37.47
CA LEU A 192 29.04 -30.31 38.27
C LEU A 192 29.41 -31.09 39.54
N LYS A 193 30.71 -31.33 39.75
CA LYS A 193 31.23 -32.07 40.90
C LYS A 193 31.51 -31.11 42.08
N PRO A 194 31.28 -31.53 43.34
CA PRO A 194 31.72 -30.75 44.49
C PRO A 194 33.26 -30.76 44.60
N TRP A 195 33.83 -29.69 45.16
CA TRP A 195 35.26 -29.58 45.43
C TRP A 195 35.72 -30.49 46.60
N PHE A 196 34.78 -30.87 47.46
CA PHE A 196 34.96 -31.74 48.62
C PHE A 196 33.87 -32.81 48.64
N TRP A 197 33.59 -33.42 49.80
CA TRP A 197 32.52 -34.42 49.95
C TRP A 197 31.13 -33.85 49.63
N GLY A 198 30.35 -34.56 48.82
CA GLY A 198 28.97 -34.22 48.47
C GLY A 198 28.48 -34.97 47.23
N ASP A 199 27.20 -34.84 46.91
CA ASP A 199 26.61 -35.41 45.70
C ASP A 199 26.82 -34.49 44.47
N PRO A 200 27.06 -35.03 43.26
CA PRO A 200 27.12 -34.25 42.03
C PRO A 200 25.77 -33.57 41.69
N TYR A 201 25.83 -32.42 41.01
CA TYR A 201 24.65 -31.66 40.61
C TYR A 201 24.51 -31.60 39.08
N PRO A 202 23.34 -31.96 38.49
CA PRO A 202 23.13 -31.94 37.04
C PRO A 202 22.84 -30.53 36.50
N ALA A 203 23.77 -29.59 36.72
CA ALA A 203 23.58 -28.17 36.42
C ALA A 203 23.12 -27.90 34.97
N ALA A 204 23.69 -28.59 33.99
CA ALA A 204 23.30 -28.46 32.58
C ALA A 204 21.82 -28.77 32.32
N GLN A 205 21.25 -29.74 33.04
CA GLN A 205 19.85 -30.16 32.87
C GLN A 205 18.88 -29.12 33.47
N GLU A 206 19.19 -28.59 34.66
CA GLU A 206 18.39 -27.53 35.29
C GLU A 206 18.51 -26.19 34.52
N ILE A 207 19.66 -25.89 33.91
CA ILE A 207 19.84 -24.71 33.04
C ILE A 207 19.07 -24.85 31.73
N ARG A 208 19.14 -26.00 31.05
CA ARG A 208 18.34 -26.27 29.83
C ARG A 208 16.85 -26.15 30.12
N LYS A 209 16.38 -26.73 31.24
CA LYS A 209 15.00 -26.64 31.71
C LYS A 209 14.56 -25.20 32.02
N PHE A 210 15.43 -24.38 32.62
CA PHE A 210 15.15 -22.95 32.78
C PHE A 210 15.02 -22.24 31.43
N GLY A 211 15.95 -22.47 30.50
CA GLY A 211 15.89 -21.88 29.15
C GLY A 211 14.62 -22.27 28.38
N GLN A 212 14.23 -23.56 28.44
CA GLN A 212 12.98 -24.06 27.84
C GLN A 212 11.73 -23.41 28.45
N ASN A 213 11.70 -23.21 29.79
CA ASN A 213 10.63 -22.45 30.43
C ASN A 213 10.62 -20.97 30.01
N ALA A 214 11.80 -20.38 29.76
CA ALA A 214 11.93 -19.00 29.33
C ALA A 214 11.39 -18.79 27.91
N THR A 215 11.72 -19.69 26.96
CA THR A 215 11.14 -19.74 25.61
C THR A 215 9.62 -19.79 25.66
N VAL A 216 9.02 -20.66 26.48
CA VAL A 216 7.55 -20.75 26.62
C VAL A 216 6.95 -19.43 27.14
N GLY A 217 7.62 -18.76 28.08
CA GLY A 217 7.21 -17.42 28.54
C GLY A 217 7.30 -16.33 27.46
N GLN A 218 8.28 -16.39 26.56
CA GLN A 218 8.41 -15.48 25.43
C GLN A 218 7.37 -15.75 24.32
N GLN A 219 7.12 -17.03 24.01
CA GLN A 219 6.07 -17.42 23.05
C GLN A 219 4.68 -16.99 23.54
N HIS A 220 4.34 -17.26 24.81
CA HIS A 220 3.05 -16.83 25.39
C HIS A 220 2.85 -15.31 25.33
N LEU A 221 3.92 -14.50 25.44
CA LEU A 221 3.84 -13.05 25.29
C LEU A 221 3.45 -12.64 23.87
N ALA A 222 3.98 -13.33 22.85
CA ALA A 222 3.54 -13.12 21.45
C ALA A 222 2.09 -13.62 21.23
N ASP A 223 1.76 -14.81 21.75
CA ASP A 223 0.40 -15.37 21.66
C ASP A 223 -0.66 -14.46 22.32
N GLU A 224 -0.29 -13.66 23.33
CA GLU A 224 -1.15 -12.65 23.94
C GLU A 224 -1.25 -11.37 23.12
N TRP A 225 -0.16 -10.94 22.47
CA TRP A 225 -0.09 -9.70 21.68
C TRP A 225 -1.05 -9.70 20.48
N ASP A 226 -1.14 -10.84 19.78
CA ASP A 226 -2.07 -11.01 18.66
C ASP A 226 -3.55 -10.85 19.07
N ARG A 227 -3.87 -11.02 20.36
CA ARG A 227 -5.22 -10.84 20.92
C ARG A 227 -5.51 -9.40 21.33
N THR A 228 -4.50 -8.56 21.50
CA THR A 228 -4.63 -7.17 21.97
C THR A 228 -4.39 -6.12 20.89
N GLN A 229 -3.85 -6.49 19.73
CA GLN A 229 -3.83 -5.66 18.51
C GLN A 229 -3.22 -4.26 18.71
N HIS A 230 -2.13 -4.18 19.48
CA HIS A 230 -1.47 -2.93 19.88
C HIS A 230 -1.10 -2.06 18.65
N ASN A 231 -1.82 -0.96 18.44
CA ASN A 231 -1.59 0.04 17.39
C ASN A 231 -1.48 -0.52 15.95
N ASN A 232 -2.07 -1.70 15.68
CA ASN A 232 -1.85 -2.46 14.44
C ASN A 232 -0.35 -2.73 14.15
N VAL A 233 0.43 -3.01 15.20
CA VAL A 233 1.83 -3.46 15.11
C VAL A 233 1.88 -4.95 15.39
N GLY A 234 2.44 -5.74 14.47
CA GLY A 234 2.60 -7.19 14.66
C GLY A 234 3.74 -7.54 15.61
N LEU A 235 3.66 -8.68 16.30
CA LEU A 235 4.77 -9.22 17.10
C LEU A 235 5.05 -10.67 16.71
N THR A 236 6.28 -10.96 16.32
CA THR A 236 6.71 -12.31 15.92
C THR A 236 7.82 -12.80 16.84
N TYR A 237 7.63 -13.98 17.45
CA TYR A 237 8.67 -14.65 18.23
C TYR A 237 9.51 -15.59 17.35
N ILE A 238 10.82 -15.63 17.59
CA ILE A 238 11.77 -16.47 16.84
C ILE A 238 12.41 -17.49 17.79
N PRO A 239 12.02 -18.79 17.74
CA PRO A 239 12.49 -19.84 18.65
C PRO A 239 13.92 -20.32 18.31
N VAL A 240 14.92 -19.61 18.83
CA VAL A 240 16.34 -19.88 18.58
C VAL A 240 16.84 -21.14 19.32
N GLU A 241 16.22 -21.52 20.43
CA GLU A 241 16.57 -22.75 21.17
C GLU A 241 16.31 -24.05 20.38
N VAL A 242 15.26 -24.10 19.55
CA VAL A 242 15.01 -25.25 18.66
C VAL A 242 16.05 -25.30 17.54
N LEU A 243 16.41 -24.15 16.97
CA LEU A 243 17.43 -24.04 15.91
C LEU A 243 18.82 -24.51 16.39
N PHE A 244 19.22 -24.15 17.62
CA PHE A 244 20.57 -24.42 18.14
C PHE A 244 20.74 -25.82 18.74
N ALA A 245 19.75 -26.71 18.66
CA ALA A 245 19.79 -28.02 19.29
C ALA A 245 20.92 -28.91 18.73
N GLY A 246 21.90 -29.25 19.58
CA GLY A 246 23.13 -29.97 19.21
C GLY A 246 24.31 -29.07 18.85
N HIS A 247 24.09 -27.75 18.76
CA HIS A 247 25.07 -26.72 18.43
C HIS A 247 25.38 -25.77 19.61
N GLU A 248 24.89 -26.08 20.80
CA GLU A 248 25.27 -25.39 22.05
C GLU A 248 26.68 -25.81 22.54
N PRO A 249 27.28 -25.17 23.57
CA PRO A 249 28.53 -25.61 24.19
C PRO A 249 28.52 -27.03 24.77
N ASP A 250 29.69 -27.69 24.93
CA ASP A 250 29.79 -28.83 25.86
C ASP A 250 29.75 -28.30 27.31
N PRO A 251 28.87 -28.82 28.20
CA PRO A 251 28.85 -28.41 29.60
C PRO A 251 30.12 -28.78 30.39
N ASP A 252 30.98 -29.65 29.86
CA ASP A 252 32.29 -29.96 30.43
C ASP A 252 33.34 -28.93 29.98
N PRO A 253 33.81 -28.01 30.85
CA PRO A 253 34.67 -26.89 30.46
C PRO A 253 36.13 -27.27 30.14
N TYR A 254 36.39 -28.57 29.97
CA TYR A 254 37.63 -29.15 29.45
C TYR A 254 37.42 -29.84 28.08
N LYS A 255 36.23 -29.70 27.49
CA LYS A 255 35.88 -30.09 26.13
C LYS A 255 35.25 -28.90 25.42
N ASN A 256 35.12 -29.04 24.10
CA ASN A 256 34.44 -28.10 23.23
C ASN A 256 33.48 -28.89 22.34
N ASN A 257 32.25 -28.41 22.13
CA ASN A 257 31.40 -29.02 21.10
C ASN A 257 32.00 -28.71 19.71
N PRO A 258 32.43 -29.71 18.92
CA PRO A 258 33.14 -29.48 17.67
C PRO A 258 32.29 -28.79 16.58
N ILE A 259 30.96 -28.75 16.72
CA ILE A 259 30.04 -28.12 15.76
C ILE A 259 29.29 -26.89 16.33
N ARG A 260 29.75 -26.35 17.47
CA ARG A 260 29.08 -25.27 18.20
C ARG A 260 28.83 -24.00 17.38
N TRP A 261 27.67 -23.39 17.57
CA TRP A 261 27.28 -22.08 17.03
C TRP A 261 27.37 -20.96 18.07
N ILE A 262 27.92 -21.27 19.25
CA ILE A 262 28.16 -20.35 20.37
C ILE A 262 29.66 -20.38 20.67
N ASN A 263 30.26 -19.21 20.90
CA ASN A 263 31.65 -19.11 21.34
C ASN A 263 31.77 -19.64 22.78
N GLU A 264 32.68 -20.57 23.02
CA GLU A 264 32.96 -21.09 24.37
C GLU A 264 33.93 -20.18 25.15
N PHE A 265 34.39 -20.63 26.32
CA PHE A 265 35.37 -19.86 27.11
C PHE A 265 36.67 -19.65 26.33
N LEU A 266 37.16 -18.39 26.34
CA LEU A 266 38.33 -17.94 25.59
C LEU A 266 38.16 -17.91 24.06
N GLU A 267 36.93 -17.94 23.54
CA GLU A 267 36.63 -17.90 22.10
C GLU A 267 35.93 -16.63 21.63
N THR A 268 36.18 -16.25 20.38
CA THR A 268 35.42 -15.29 19.57
C THR A 268 35.48 -15.69 18.10
N GLU A 269 34.59 -15.16 17.26
CA GLU A 269 34.62 -15.33 15.79
C GLU A 269 34.64 -16.80 15.33
N GLY A 270 34.02 -17.69 16.10
CA GLY A 270 33.79 -19.08 15.71
C GLY A 270 33.02 -19.18 14.38
N LYS A 271 33.53 -19.97 13.43
CA LYS A 271 32.84 -20.28 12.18
C LYS A 271 33.03 -21.76 11.81
N ILE A 272 31.98 -22.40 11.29
CA ILE A 272 32.09 -23.76 10.75
C ILE A 272 32.94 -23.73 9.47
N GLY A 273 34.03 -24.49 9.47
CA GLY A 273 34.92 -24.67 8.33
C GLY A 273 34.49 -25.81 7.39
N PRO A 274 35.19 -25.99 6.26
CA PRO A 274 34.85 -27.01 5.25
C PRO A 274 34.92 -28.47 5.72
N ASP A 275 35.50 -28.75 6.89
CA ASP A 275 35.50 -30.09 7.51
C ASP A 275 34.27 -30.34 8.42
N GLY A 276 33.34 -29.37 8.46
CA GLY A 276 32.13 -29.42 9.27
C GLY A 276 32.32 -29.02 10.74
N LYS A 277 33.49 -28.49 11.14
CA LYS A 277 33.76 -28.12 12.54
C LYS A 277 33.96 -26.62 12.74
N THR A 278 33.61 -26.14 13.93
CA THR A 278 33.79 -24.75 14.36
C THR A 278 35.24 -24.46 14.70
N VAL A 279 35.84 -23.55 13.95
CA VAL A 279 37.15 -22.93 14.21
C VAL A 279 36.92 -21.54 14.78
N SER A 280 37.46 -21.26 15.97
CA SER A 280 37.32 -19.99 16.69
C SER A 280 38.67 -19.27 16.85
N GLN A 281 38.65 -17.94 16.96
CA GLN A 281 39.78 -17.13 17.41
C GLN A 281 39.86 -17.14 18.94
N GLY A 282 41.07 -17.03 19.49
CA GLY A 282 41.30 -17.00 20.95
C GLY A 282 41.23 -15.59 21.54
N THR A 283 40.59 -15.43 22.70
CA THR A 283 40.46 -14.15 23.42
C THR A 283 41.38 -14.07 24.63
N ALA A 284 41.66 -12.86 25.15
CA ALA A 284 42.33 -12.75 26.44
C ALA A 284 41.40 -13.16 27.60
N LEU A 285 41.98 -13.63 28.71
CA LEU A 285 41.27 -14.00 29.95
C LEU A 285 40.39 -12.88 30.57
N LYS A 286 40.59 -11.63 30.13
CA LYS A 286 39.85 -10.42 30.55
C LYS A 286 38.72 -10.03 29.58
N GLU A 287 38.67 -10.63 28.40
CA GLU A 287 37.74 -10.31 27.32
C GLU A 287 36.55 -11.28 27.37
N THR A 288 35.77 -11.17 28.45
CA THR A 288 34.69 -12.10 28.77
C THR A 288 33.43 -11.86 27.93
N SER A 289 33.29 -10.67 27.33
CA SER A 289 32.09 -10.23 26.61
C SER A 289 31.73 -11.07 25.37
N TYR A 290 32.64 -11.91 24.88
CA TYR A 290 32.43 -12.76 23.70
C TYR A 290 32.00 -14.19 24.04
N TRP A 291 32.24 -14.64 25.27
CA TRP A 291 31.96 -16.02 25.69
C TRP A 291 30.47 -16.22 25.88
N TYR A 292 29.96 -17.41 25.54
CA TYR A 292 28.53 -17.75 25.62
C TYR A 292 27.65 -16.76 24.86
N HIS A 293 28.10 -16.35 23.67
CA HIS A 293 27.33 -15.59 22.69
C HIS A 293 27.40 -16.29 21.32
N PRO A 294 26.44 -16.07 20.40
CA PRO A 294 26.46 -16.68 19.07
C PRO A 294 27.76 -16.32 18.34
N ASN A 295 28.33 -17.30 17.65
CA ASN A 295 29.50 -17.08 16.81
C ASN A 295 29.06 -16.67 15.39
N ILE A 296 29.99 -16.54 14.44
CA ILE A 296 29.66 -16.10 13.08
C ILE A 296 28.63 -17.04 12.46
N THR A 297 28.81 -18.36 12.59
CA THR A 297 27.82 -19.33 12.10
C THR A 297 26.52 -19.28 12.90
N GLY A 298 26.55 -19.01 14.21
CA GLY A 298 25.33 -18.78 14.99
C GLY A 298 24.51 -17.59 14.49
N HIS A 299 25.15 -16.47 14.16
CA HIS A 299 24.46 -15.32 13.56
C HIS A 299 23.99 -15.60 12.13
N GLU A 300 24.76 -16.34 11.32
CA GLU A 300 24.34 -16.80 9.99
C GLU A 300 23.09 -17.67 10.05
N GLN A 301 22.99 -18.58 11.03
CA GLN A 301 21.84 -19.47 11.22
C GLN A 301 20.60 -18.77 11.76
N ILE A 302 20.73 -17.84 12.73
CA ILE A 302 19.59 -17.01 13.17
C ILE A 302 19.10 -16.15 11.99
N GLY A 303 20.02 -15.61 11.18
CA GLY A 303 19.70 -14.89 9.95
C GLY A 303 18.89 -15.73 8.95
N GLN A 304 19.19 -17.02 8.81
CA GLN A 304 18.42 -17.96 7.96
C GLN A 304 17.04 -18.29 8.55
N LEU A 305 16.92 -18.48 9.87
CA LEU A 305 15.62 -18.68 10.52
C LEU A 305 14.71 -17.44 10.37
N LEU A 306 15.27 -16.23 10.39
CA LEU A 306 14.53 -15.00 10.10
C LEU A 306 13.99 -14.96 8.67
N GLN A 307 14.77 -15.42 7.68
CA GLN A 307 14.33 -15.56 6.29
C GLN A 307 13.17 -16.56 6.16
N GLU A 308 13.21 -17.67 6.93
CA GLU A 308 12.16 -18.70 6.94
C GLU A 308 10.87 -18.24 7.64
N LYS A 309 10.98 -17.51 8.77
CA LYS A 309 9.83 -17.15 9.63
C LYS A 309 9.22 -15.77 9.37
N VAL A 310 10.00 -14.84 8.85
CA VAL A 310 9.56 -13.45 8.59
C VAL A 310 9.44 -13.18 7.08
N GLY A 311 10.24 -13.85 6.24
CA GLY A 311 10.19 -13.68 4.79
C GLY A 311 10.52 -12.25 4.36
N ILE A 312 9.80 -11.72 3.37
CA ILE A 312 9.78 -10.28 3.09
C ILE A 312 8.60 -9.68 3.88
N PRO A 313 8.82 -8.71 4.79
CA PRO A 313 7.74 -8.15 5.60
C PRO A 313 6.66 -7.44 4.79
N ASP A 314 5.39 -7.58 5.19
CA ASP A 314 4.27 -6.83 4.61
C ASP A 314 4.37 -5.30 4.85
N SER A 315 5.25 -4.86 5.75
CA SER A 315 5.55 -3.45 6.03
C SER A 315 6.50 -2.80 5.01
N VAL A 316 6.93 -3.51 3.97
CA VAL A 316 7.72 -2.95 2.85
C VAL A 316 6.92 -1.88 2.10
N ARG A 317 7.55 -0.72 1.86
CA ARG A 317 6.94 0.42 1.16
C ARG A 317 7.31 0.44 -0.31
N THR A 318 6.44 1.01 -1.15
CA THR A 318 6.69 1.30 -2.58
C THR A 318 7.32 2.67 -2.83
N ILE A 319 7.51 3.50 -1.79
CA ILE A 319 8.06 4.86 -1.87
C ILE A 319 9.04 5.07 -0.71
N ARG A 320 10.20 5.69 -0.98
CA ARG A 320 11.20 6.03 0.05
C ARG A 320 10.62 7.04 1.03
N SER A 321 11.00 6.91 2.31
CA SER A 321 10.56 7.84 3.33
C SER A 321 11.39 9.13 3.34
N PHE A 322 10.68 10.26 3.50
CA PHE A 322 11.24 11.60 3.75
C PHE A 322 10.83 12.08 5.16
N SER A 323 10.88 11.18 6.14
CA SER A 323 10.58 11.44 7.56
C SER A 323 11.68 12.23 8.29
N ARG A 324 12.90 12.26 7.72
CA ARG A 324 14.13 12.87 8.26
C ARG A 324 14.70 13.87 7.24
N ASP A 325 15.56 14.78 7.70
CA ASP A 325 16.42 15.55 6.77
C ASP A 325 17.22 14.59 5.87
N VAL A 326 17.65 15.04 4.69
CA VAL A 326 18.42 14.22 3.75
C VAL A 326 19.73 14.91 3.39
N ASP A 327 20.85 14.28 3.68
CA ASP A 327 22.15 14.69 3.22
C ASP A 327 22.60 13.76 2.08
N VAL A 328 22.96 14.32 0.93
CA VAL A 328 23.50 13.56 -0.22
C VAL A 328 24.89 14.09 -0.58
N VAL A 329 25.87 13.21 -0.74
CA VAL A 329 27.19 13.53 -1.28
C VAL A 329 27.36 12.80 -2.61
N PHE A 330 27.47 13.57 -3.69
CA PHE A 330 27.80 13.04 -5.01
C PHE A 330 29.32 12.88 -5.11
N ALA A 331 29.80 11.64 -5.25
CA ALA A 331 31.17 11.30 -5.60
C ALA A 331 31.23 11.07 -7.11
N LEU A 332 31.56 12.13 -7.86
CA LEU A 332 31.61 12.14 -9.32
C LEU A 332 33.05 11.91 -9.80
N GLU A 333 33.26 10.95 -10.68
CA GLU A 333 34.55 10.77 -11.33
C GLU A 333 34.73 11.78 -12.48
N ASP A 334 35.94 12.29 -12.66
CA ASP A 334 36.32 13.22 -13.74
C ASP A 334 37.57 12.76 -14.53
N SER A 335 37.71 11.43 -14.69
CA SER A 335 38.69 10.73 -15.54
C SER A 335 38.39 10.85 -17.05
N GLU A 336 39.15 10.16 -17.91
CA GLU A 336 38.80 10.04 -19.33
C GLU A 336 37.82 8.88 -19.57
N ALA A 337 37.69 7.90 -18.67
CA ALA A 337 36.66 6.86 -18.72
C ALA A 337 35.23 7.44 -18.74
N THR A 338 34.92 8.37 -17.83
CA THR A 338 33.60 9.04 -17.77
C THR A 338 33.34 10.05 -18.89
N LYS A 339 34.26 10.23 -19.84
CA LYS A 339 34.26 11.40 -20.74
C LYS A 339 33.05 11.52 -21.66
N GLU A 340 32.53 10.41 -22.15
CA GLU A 340 31.36 10.41 -23.03
C GLU A 340 30.04 10.50 -22.25
N SER A 341 30.05 10.12 -20.97
CA SER A 341 28.86 10.11 -20.08
C SER A 341 28.79 11.29 -19.10
N LEU A 342 29.88 12.06 -18.90
CA LEU A 342 30.01 13.09 -17.85
C LEU A 342 28.86 14.11 -17.87
N ASP A 343 28.47 14.62 -19.04
CA ASP A 343 27.39 15.60 -19.12
C ASP A 343 26.00 14.99 -18.84
N ASP A 344 25.81 13.69 -19.01
CA ASP A 344 24.61 12.97 -18.55
C ASP A 344 24.67 12.66 -17.05
N LEU A 345 25.83 12.30 -16.50
CA LEU A 345 26.04 12.20 -15.05
C LEU A 345 25.76 13.54 -14.34
N LYS A 346 26.16 14.67 -14.95
CA LYS A 346 25.78 16.01 -14.48
C LYS A 346 24.26 16.24 -14.52
N LYS A 347 23.56 15.85 -15.60
CA LYS A 347 22.09 15.94 -15.68
C LYS A 347 21.42 15.09 -14.58
N GLN A 348 21.95 13.89 -14.31
CA GLN A 348 21.46 13.04 -13.22
C GLN A 348 21.62 13.70 -11.85
N ILE A 349 22.79 14.27 -11.54
CA ILE A 349 23.01 15.04 -10.30
C ILE A 349 22.02 16.21 -10.19
N ARG A 350 21.77 16.93 -11.29
CA ARG A 350 20.79 18.04 -11.34
C ARG A 350 19.38 17.57 -11.02
N ARG A 351 18.92 16.52 -11.70
CA ARG A 351 17.59 15.91 -11.48
C ARG A 351 17.42 15.43 -10.05
N ILE A 352 18.29 14.53 -9.60
CA ILE A 352 18.21 13.89 -8.27
C ILE A 352 18.26 14.92 -7.13
N SER A 353 19.12 15.94 -7.21
CA SER A 353 19.16 16.98 -6.18
C SER A 353 17.92 17.87 -6.15
N THR A 354 17.27 18.09 -7.30
CA THR A 354 15.98 18.80 -7.38
C THR A 354 14.85 17.97 -6.77
N GLU A 355 14.73 16.70 -7.19
CA GLU A 355 13.74 15.74 -6.69
C GLU A 355 13.85 15.55 -5.16
N VAL A 356 15.06 15.31 -4.65
CA VAL A 356 15.30 15.11 -3.22
C VAL A 356 15.05 16.38 -2.41
N ALA A 357 15.38 17.57 -2.94
CA ALA A 357 15.05 18.83 -2.29
C ALA A 357 13.54 19.07 -2.22
N GLN A 358 12.81 18.80 -3.31
CA GLN A 358 11.37 18.92 -3.36
C GLN A 358 10.68 17.94 -2.39
N LYS A 359 10.99 16.64 -2.44
CA LYS A 359 10.35 15.63 -1.57
C LYS A 359 10.71 15.81 -0.10
N ALA A 360 11.92 16.30 0.23
CA ALA A 360 12.23 16.75 1.58
C ALA A 360 11.34 17.93 2.00
N ALA A 361 11.21 18.97 1.17
CA ALA A 361 10.40 20.15 1.47
C ALA A 361 8.90 19.83 1.63
N GLU A 362 8.34 18.97 0.76
CA GLU A 362 6.97 18.43 0.89
C GLU A 362 6.75 17.73 2.25
N GLY A 363 7.75 16.96 2.71
CA GLY A 363 7.75 16.31 4.03
C GLY A 363 8.07 17.24 5.22
N GLY A 364 8.30 18.54 5.00
CA GLY A 364 8.71 19.48 6.04
C GLY A 364 10.13 19.23 6.57
N LYS A 365 11.03 18.78 5.70
CA LYS A 365 12.45 18.47 5.97
C LYS A 365 13.38 19.28 5.07
N ASN A 366 14.67 19.25 5.39
CA ASN A 366 15.71 19.90 4.63
C ASN A 366 16.49 18.86 3.82
N ALA A 367 16.88 19.22 2.60
CA ALA A 367 17.90 18.49 1.85
C ALA A 367 19.21 19.30 1.82
N ARG A 368 20.35 18.63 1.92
CA ARG A 368 21.69 19.23 1.73
C ARG A 368 22.50 18.40 0.74
N PHE A 369 23.26 19.06 -0.11
CA PHE A 369 24.05 18.41 -1.14
C PHE A 369 25.52 18.79 -1.02
N GLY A 370 26.40 17.80 -1.12
CA GLY A 370 27.85 17.96 -1.31
C GLY A 370 28.29 17.36 -2.63
N LEU A 371 29.35 17.90 -3.21
CA LEU A 371 30.00 17.36 -4.41
C LEU A 371 31.47 17.08 -4.09
N LEU A 372 31.90 15.87 -4.37
CA LEU A 372 33.27 15.39 -4.31
C LEU A 372 33.63 14.95 -5.73
N THR A 373 34.70 15.48 -6.33
CA THR A 373 35.21 14.94 -7.61
C THR A 373 36.50 14.19 -7.41
N PHE A 374 36.65 13.05 -8.09
CA PHE A 374 37.82 12.21 -7.99
C PHE A 374 38.28 11.69 -9.36
N ARG A 375 39.50 11.19 -9.42
CA ARG A 375 40.14 10.67 -10.65
C ARG A 375 40.97 9.43 -10.34
N ASN A 376 41.02 8.51 -11.29
CA ASN A 376 41.92 7.37 -11.23
C ASN A 376 43.35 7.81 -11.61
N SER A 377 44.28 7.87 -10.64
CA SER A 377 45.66 8.33 -10.90
C SER A 377 46.69 7.76 -9.92
N GLY A 378 47.75 7.16 -10.47
CA GLY A 378 48.72 6.33 -9.73
C GLY A 378 49.84 7.09 -9.00
N ASP A 379 49.85 8.42 -9.03
CA ASP A 379 50.83 9.23 -8.31
C ASP A 379 50.21 9.83 -7.02
N SER A 380 50.95 9.79 -5.92
CA SER A 380 50.37 9.84 -4.56
C SER A 380 50.08 11.25 -4.02
N GLY A 381 49.43 12.11 -4.83
CA GLY A 381 49.11 13.50 -4.49
C GLY A 381 47.81 14.02 -5.10
N GLU A 382 46.82 14.29 -4.23
CA GLU A 382 45.58 15.03 -4.53
C GLU A 382 44.71 14.40 -5.65
N THR A 383 44.14 13.22 -5.35
CA THR A 383 43.12 12.53 -6.16
C THR A 383 41.70 13.09 -5.99
N VAL A 384 41.42 13.82 -4.91
CA VAL A 384 40.07 14.34 -4.58
C VAL A 384 40.05 15.87 -4.61
N THR A 385 39.04 16.43 -5.28
CA THR A 385 38.74 17.87 -5.31
C THR A 385 37.35 18.14 -4.73
N ASN A 386 37.29 19.09 -3.78
CA ASN A 386 36.16 19.39 -2.89
C ASN A 386 35.80 18.24 -1.93
N ASN A 387 35.94 18.47 -0.62
CA ASN A 387 35.98 17.40 0.39
C ASN A 387 34.58 17.02 0.91
N GLY A 388 33.61 16.79 0.03
CA GLY A 388 32.23 16.46 0.42
C GLY A 388 31.52 17.56 1.24
N VAL A 389 31.98 18.82 1.14
CA VAL A 389 31.42 19.93 1.89
C VAL A 389 30.04 20.28 1.33
N PHE A 390 29.03 20.32 2.22
CA PHE A 390 27.66 20.68 1.85
C PHE A 390 27.56 22.15 1.43
N PHE A 391 26.97 22.37 0.25
CA PHE A 391 26.63 23.70 -0.27
C PHE A 391 25.47 24.33 0.51
N SER A 392 25.32 25.66 0.41
CA SER A 392 24.22 26.39 1.06
C SER A 392 22.94 26.44 0.23
N SER A 393 23.01 26.15 -1.08
CA SER A 393 21.86 25.95 -1.97
C SER A 393 22.13 24.92 -3.07
N VAL A 394 21.05 24.50 -3.74
CA VAL A 394 21.13 23.67 -4.95
C VAL A 394 21.80 24.45 -6.11
N ASP A 395 21.61 25.77 -6.17
CA ASP A 395 22.31 26.61 -7.16
C ASP A 395 23.83 26.61 -6.98
N GLU A 396 24.34 26.54 -5.74
CA GLU A 396 25.78 26.44 -5.50
C GLU A 396 26.35 25.10 -5.96
N LEU A 397 25.63 23.99 -5.72
CA LEU A 397 25.94 22.69 -6.33
C LEU A 397 25.97 22.81 -7.86
N PHE A 398 24.94 23.43 -8.44
CA PHE A 398 24.80 23.59 -9.89
C PHE A 398 25.91 24.42 -10.53
N ASN A 399 26.42 25.43 -9.84
CA ASN A 399 27.57 26.23 -10.30
C ASN A 399 28.90 25.47 -10.13
N ALA A 400 29.06 24.69 -9.05
CA ALA A 400 30.23 23.83 -8.88
C ALA A 400 30.28 22.71 -9.94
N LEU A 401 29.12 22.18 -10.33
CA LEU A 401 28.98 21.10 -11.30
C LEU A 401 29.34 21.52 -12.75
N GLU A 402 29.04 22.76 -13.15
CA GLU A 402 29.49 23.31 -14.44
C GLU A 402 31.02 23.46 -14.52
N ALA A 403 31.69 23.61 -13.37
CA ALA A 403 33.15 23.70 -13.32
C ALA A 403 33.87 22.34 -13.44
N VAL A 404 33.13 21.22 -13.51
CA VAL A 404 33.70 19.87 -13.64
C VAL A 404 33.97 19.54 -15.11
N THR A 405 35.22 19.20 -15.41
CA THR A 405 35.74 18.83 -16.73
C THR A 405 36.68 17.63 -16.61
N THR A 406 36.73 16.74 -17.59
CA THR A 406 37.64 15.57 -17.54
C THR A 406 39.11 15.98 -17.42
N ARG A 407 39.89 15.13 -16.76
CA ARG A 407 41.31 15.33 -16.47
C ARG A 407 42.10 14.14 -17.01
N SER A 408 43.18 14.42 -17.75
CA SER A 408 44.01 13.39 -18.38
C SER A 408 44.59 12.39 -17.38
N GLU A 409 44.44 11.11 -17.69
CA GLU A 409 44.86 10.00 -16.83
C GLU A 409 46.40 9.84 -16.73
N ALA A 410 46.82 9.28 -15.59
CA ALA A 410 48.14 8.73 -15.36
C ALA A 410 47.97 7.50 -14.46
N GLY A 411 47.86 6.31 -15.07
CA GLY A 411 47.15 5.17 -14.50
C GLY A 411 47.66 4.63 -13.15
N GLY A 412 46.71 4.08 -12.37
CA GLY A 412 46.91 3.27 -11.18
C GLY A 412 46.13 3.72 -9.93
N GLY A 413 45.81 2.77 -9.04
CA GLY A 413 45.61 3.04 -7.61
C GLY A 413 44.17 3.20 -7.07
N LEU A 414 44.08 3.29 -5.74
CA LEU A 414 42.88 3.20 -4.89
C LEU A 414 41.93 4.42 -4.94
N SER A 415 41.69 5.00 -6.11
CA SER A 415 40.92 6.24 -6.27
C SER A 415 39.49 6.16 -5.69
N THR A 416 38.68 5.20 -6.15
CA THR A 416 37.28 5.01 -5.74
C THR A 416 37.14 4.74 -4.24
N TYR A 417 37.97 3.87 -3.66
CA TYR A 417 37.95 3.61 -2.20
C TYR A 417 38.23 4.88 -1.39
N ASN A 418 39.24 5.66 -1.77
CA ASN A 418 39.60 6.91 -1.08
C ASN A 418 38.51 7.98 -1.24
N ALA A 419 37.84 8.04 -2.39
CA ALA A 419 36.71 8.93 -2.63
C ALA A 419 35.52 8.59 -1.70
N LEU A 420 35.17 7.29 -1.58
CA LEU A 420 34.08 6.82 -0.73
C LEU A 420 34.39 6.97 0.77
N GLU A 421 35.61 6.67 1.21
CA GLU A 421 36.07 6.92 2.60
C GLU A 421 36.03 8.42 2.94
N THR A 422 36.45 9.28 2.01
CA THR A 422 36.33 10.74 2.17
C THR A 422 34.87 11.19 2.22
N ALA A 423 33.99 10.59 1.40
CA ALA A 423 32.56 10.89 1.41
C ALA A 423 31.90 10.45 2.73
N VAL A 424 32.25 9.29 3.29
CA VAL A 424 31.81 8.85 4.63
C VAL A 424 32.27 9.82 5.73
N ALA A 425 33.46 10.42 5.59
CA ALA A 425 33.98 11.42 6.52
C ALA A 425 33.37 12.83 6.40
N SER A 426 32.35 13.03 5.55
CA SER A 426 31.69 14.34 5.32
C SER A 426 31.03 14.91 6.59
N PRO A 427 30.80 16.24 6.67
CA PRO A 427 30.17 16.89 7.82
C PRO A 427 28.62 16.71 7.82
N TRP A 428 28.20 15.46 8.02
CA TRP A 428 26.80 15.03 8.08
C TRP A 428 25.99 15.71 9.20
N ASN A 429 24.71 15.93 8.94
CA ASN A 429 23.69 16.27 9.93
C ASN A 429 23.34 15.00 10.70
N ALA A 430 23.50 15.01 12.03
CA ALA A 430 23.23 13.84 12.87
C ALA A 430 21.76 13.37 12.82
N ALA A 431 20.81 14.25 12.48
CA ALA A 431 19.42 13.88 12.30
C ALA A 431 19.12 13.30 10.90
N ALA A 432 19.97 13.55 9.90
CA ALA A 432 19.68 13.23 8.51
C ALA A 432 19.83 11.74 8.17
N ARG A 433 19.09 11.31 7.13
CA ARG A 433 19.47 10.17 6.28
C ARG A 433 20.69 10.59 5.45
N LYS A 434 21.70 9.72 5.35
CA LYS A 434 23.01 10.07 4.79
C LYS A 434 23.26 9.18 3.57
N VAL A 435 23.47 9.79 2.42
CA VAL A 435 23.56 9.08 1.14
C VAL A 435 24.84 9.49 0.42
N VAL A 436 25.61 8.51 -0.03
CA VAL A 436 26.71 8.72 -0.99
C VAL A 436 26.26 8.15 -2.34
N MET A 437 26.31 8.97 -3.37
CA MET A 437 26.06 8.55 -4.75
C MET A 437 27.39 8.55 -5.49
N LEU A 438 27.89 7.38 -5.88
CA LEU A 438 29.03 7.21 -6.75
C LEU A 438 28.55 7.33 -8.20
N LEU A 439 29.16 8.21 -8.99
CA LEU A 439 28.90 8.38 -10.42
C LEU A 439 30.23 8.31 -11.17
N GLY A 440 30.49 7.19 -11.85
CA GLY A 440 31.77 6.95 -12.51
C GLY A 440 31.92 5.50 -12.97
N ASP A 441 33.08 5.17 -13.51
CA ASP A 441 33.49 3.80 -13.79
C ASP A 441 33.93 3.16 -12.47
N ALA A 442 33.14 2.20 -11.97
CA ALA A 442 33.39 1.61 -10.66
C ALA A 442 34.30 0.35 -10.71
N GLU A 443 35.12 0.22 -11.75
CA GLU A 443 36.19 -0.78 -11.85
C GLU A 443 37.36 -0.48 -10.87
N LEU A 444 38.05 -1.53 -10.41
CA LEU A 444 39.16 -1.45 -9.45
C LEU A 444 40.46 -2.02 -10.01
N ASP A 445 41.53 -1.24 -9.91
CA ASP A 445 42.90 -1.65 -10.25
C ASP A 445 43.34 -2.86 -9.40
N HIS A 446 43.59 -3.99 -10.08
CA HIS A 446 43.72 -5.32 -9.48
C HIS A 446 44.95 -5.50 -8.59
N ASP A 447 45.95 -4.61 -8.66
CA ASP A 447 47.19 -4.71 -7.88
C ASP A 447 46.99 -4.38 -6.38
N SER A 448 45.80 -3.94 -5.94
CA SER A 448 45.51 -3.70 -4.51
C SER A 448 44.08 -4.04 -4.08
N THR A 449 43.94 -4.71 -2.93
CA THR A 449 42.64 -5.05 -2.32
C THR A 449 42.43 -4.25 -1.02
N PRO A 450 41.60 -3.18 -1.03
CA PRO A 450 41.36 -2.38 0.17
C PRO A 450 40.41 -3.08 1.18
N ASP A 451 40.43 -2.65 2.45
CA ASP A 451 39.53 -3.19 3.50
C ASP A 451 38.11 -2.61 3.34
N TRP A 452 37.33 -3.20 2.43
CA TRP A 452 35.91 -2.83 2.23
C TRP A 452 35.05 -3.06 3.49
N ASP A 453 35.43 -3.96 4.40
CA ASP A 453 34.75 -4.10 5.71
C ASP A 453 35.12 -2.92 6.64
N GLN A 454 36.27 -2.26 6.48
CA GLN A 454 36.56 -0.99 7.17
C GLN A 454 35.63 0.12 6.73
N LEU A 455 35.51 0.36 5.42
CA LEU A 455 34.61 1.38 4.89
C LEU A 455 33.15 1.11 5.28
N LEU A 456 32.71 -0.16 5.27
CA LEU A 456 31.40 -0.57 5.77
C LEU A 456 31.22 -0.29 7.28
N ARG A 457 32.20 -0.63 8.12
CA ARG A 457 32.20 -0.33 9.56
C ARG A 457 32.21 1.19 9.83
N HIS A 458 32.88 1.99 9.00
CA HIS A 458 32.86 3.45 9.08
C HIS A 458 31.49 4.03 8.69
N ALA A 459 30.91 3.59 7.57
CA ALA A 459 29.58 4.00 7.11
C ALA A 459 28.48 3.72 8.15
N PHE A 460 28.50 2.55 8.80
CA PHE A 460 27.57 2.26 9.90
C PHE A 460 27.87 3.02 11.20
N SER A 461 29.15 3.39 11.46
CA SER A 461 29.51 4.21 12.62
C SER A 461 28.98 5.65 12.52
N ALA A 462 28.72 6.14 11.32
CA ALA A 462 28.21 7.49 11.03
C ALA A 462 26.66 7.61 11.11
N ASP A 463 25.94 6.72 11.82
CA ASP A 463 24.47 6.57 11.76
C ASP A 463 23.99 6.30 10.32
N VAL A 464 24.60 5.27 9.71
CA VAL A 464 24.32 4.71 8.38
C VAL A 464 24.49 5.70 7.23
N VAL A 465 25.59 5.56 6.50
CA VAL A 465 25.75 6.08 5.13
C VAL A 465 25.34 5.00 4.13
N GLU A 466 24.33 5.30 3.31
CA GLU A 466 23.84 4.43 2.24
C GLU A 466 24.60 4.71 0.94
N PHE A 467 25.15 3.68 0.28
CA PHE A 467 25.87 3.84 -0.99
C PHE A 467 25.01 3.47 -2.20
N PHE A 468 24.90 4.40 -3.14
CA PHE A 468 24.29 4.21 -4.44
C PHE A 468 25.37 4.31 -5.51
N VAL A 469 25.31 3.46 -6.52
CA VAL A 469 26.27 3.45 -7.63
C VAL A 469 25.51 3.64 -8.93
N ILE A 470 25.91 4.66 -9.69
CA ILE A 470 25.36 5.04 -10.98
C ILE A 470 26.50 4.84 -11.98
N ASP A 471 26.57 3.64 -12.54
CA ASP A 471 27.62 3.21 -13.44
C ASP A 471 27.12 3.29 -14.90
N PRO A 472 27.91 3.83 -15.85
CA PRO A 472 27.45 3.99 -17.23
C PRO A 472 27.38 2.67 -18.02
N ASP A 473 28.15 1.65 -17.65
CA ASP A 473 28.47 0.47 -18.48
C ASP A 473 28.20 -0.89 -17.79
N GLU A 474 27.56 -0.88 -16.61
CA GLU A 474 27.22 -2.02 -15.73
C GLU A 474 28.41 -2.78 -15.10
N ASN A 475 29.66 -2.32 -15.30
CA ASN A 475 30.91 -3.04 -14.96
C ASN A 475 31.41 -2.87 -13.51
N VAL A 476 30.53 -2.50 -12.57
CA VAL A 476 30.89 -2.26 -11.15
C VAL A 476 31.59 -3.47 -10.50
N ASP A 477 32.67 -3.24 -9.75
CA ASP A 477 33.34 -4.29 -8.97
C ASP A 477 32.42 -4.97 -7.93
N GLU A 478 32.64 -6.26 -7.67
CA GLU A 478 31.82 -7.05 -6.74
C GLU A 478 31.91 -6.52 -5.29
N SER A 479 33.03 -5.92 -4.88
CA SER A 479 33.18 -5.31 -3.56
C SER A 479 32.33 -4.05 -3.42
N VAL A 480 32.27 -3.24 -4.50
CA VAL A 480 31.47 -2.00 -4.57
C VAL A 480 29.98 -2.34 -4.66
N LYS A 481 29.59 -3.36 -5.44
CA LYS A 481 28.26 -3.99 -5.44
C LYS A 481 27.84 -4.42 -4.02
N ASN A 482 28.70 -5.12 -3.30
CA ASN A 482 28.40 -5.56 -1.93
C ASN A 482 28.37 -4.40 -0.92
N LEU A 483 29.16 -3.33 -1.09
CA LEU A 483 29.07 -2.14 -0.24
C LEU A 483 27.72 -1.43 -0.39
N ALA A 484 27.25 -1.25 -1.63
CA ALA A 484 25.94 -0.68 -1.92
C ALA A 484 24.81 -1.54 -1.33
N LEU A 485 24.81 -2.84 -1.65
CA LEU A 485 23.79 -3.77 -1.17
C LEU A 485 23.79 -3.93 0.36
N ASN A 486 24.96 -4.02 1.02
CA ASN A 486 24.99 -4.21 2.47
C ASN A 486 24.64 -2.94 3.27
N THR A 487 24.63 -1.75 2.65
CA THR A 487 24.18 -0.50 3.30
C THR A 487 22.72 -0.13 3.01
N GLY A 488 22.01 -0.89 2.18
CA GLY A 488 20.62 -0.63 1.80
C GLY A 488 20.44 0.27 0.57
N GLY A 489 21.53 0.58 -0.14
CA GLY A 489 21.47 1.20 -1.46
C GLY A 489 21.40 0.16 -2.59
N HIS A 490 21.87 0.53 -3.78
CA HIS A 490 21.92 -0.35 -4.95
C HIS A 490 22.94 0.11 -6.01
N VAL A 491 23.12 -0.73 -7.02
CA VAL A 491 23.80 -0.40 -8.29
C VAL A 491 22.73 -0.26 -9.37
N THR A 492 22.85 0.77 -10.20
CA THR A 492 21.93 1.10 -11.31
C THR A 492 22.71 1.83 -12.41
N THR A 493 22.12 2.03 -13.59
CA THR A 493 22.76 2.81 -14.66
C THR A 493 22.16 4.20 -14.82
N ALA A 494 22.93 5.11 -15.42
CA ALA A 494 22.43 6.43 -15.84
C ALA A 494 21.19 6.37 -16.77
N GLN A 495 20.93 5.21 -17.40
CA GLN A 495 19.83 4.97 -18.33
C GLN A 495 18.62 4.30 -17.65
N THR A 496 18.83 3.53 -16.57
CA THR A 496 17.79 2.80 -15.84
C THR A 496 17.26 3.52 -14.60
N LEU A 497 17.89 4.63 -14.20
CA LEU A 497 17.39 5.53 -13.15
C LEU A 497 16.02 6.13 -13.49
N LYS A 498 14.96 5.47 -13.03
CA LYS A 498 13.60 6.03 -12.91
C LYS A 498 13.64 7.30 -12.02
N PRO A 499 12.90 8.38 -12.33
CA PRO A 499 12.78 9.54 -11.44
C PRO A 499 12.32 9.15 -10.02
N LEU A 500 12.83 9.81 -8.96
CA LEU A 500 12.27 9.66 -7.60
C LEU A 500 10.92 10.38 -7.46
N ILE A 501 10.63 11.32 -8.37
CA ILE A 501 9.32 11.92 -8.60
C ILE A 501 9.01 11.73 -10.07
N VAL A 502 8.17 10.74 -10.43
CA VAL A 502 7.52 10.76 -11.74
C VAL A 502 6.21 11.53 -11.58
N GLU A 503 6.08 12.67 -12.27
CA GLU A 503 4.79 13.38 -12.35
C GLU A 503 3.74 12.50 -13.03
N GLU A 504 2.49 12.55 -12.57
CA GLU A 504 1.41 11.79 -13.20
C GLU A 504 1.09 12.36 -14.59
N PRO A 505 0.82 11.51 -15.60
CA PRO A 505 0.43 12.00 -16.91
C PRO A 505 -0.86 12.82 -16.82
N THR A 506 -1.01 13.83 -17.67
CA THR A 506 -2.30 14.48 -17.89
C THR A 506 -3.08 13.71 -18.93
N ALA A 507 -4.08 12.94 -18.49
CA ALA A 507 -5.09 12.38 -19.38
C ALA A 507 -6.00 13.49 -19.93
N LYS A 508 -6.36 13.43 -21.21
CA LYS A 508 -7.31 14.35 -21.83
C LYS A 508 -8.02 13.70 -23.01
N VAL A 509 -9.35 13.73 -22.98
CA VAL A 509 -10.23 13.38 -24.10
C VAL A 509 -10.63 14.67 -24.84
N SER A 510 -10.66 14.63 -26.17
CA SER A 510 -11.26 15.69 -27.01
C SER A 510 -12.79 15.65 -26.95
N THR A 511 -13.47 16.78 -27.21
CA THR A 511 -14.94 16.84 -27.12
C THR A 511 -15.61 15.87 -28.12
N ILE A 512 -16.32 14.88 -27.60
CA ILE A 512 -17.11 13.94 -28.40
C ILE A 512 -18.37 14.68 -28.91
N PRO A 513 -18.68 14.65 -30.22
CA PRO A 513 -19.91 15.22 -30.76
C PRO A 513 -21.13 14.33 -30.46
N PRO A 514 -22.36 14.86 -30.56
CA PRO A 514 -23.57 14.03 -30.67
C PRO A 514 -23.42 13.05 -31.84
N ALA A 515 -23.83 11.80 -31.67
CA ALA A 515 -23.70 10.76 -32.69
C ALA A 515 -25.01 10.02 -32.96
N LYS A 516 -25.21 9.59 -34.20
CA LYS A 516 -26.37 8.78 -34.61
C LYS A 516 -26.10 7.29 -34.39
N ILE A 517 -27.14 6.51 -34.05
CA ILE A 517 -27.05 5.03 -34.05
C ILE A 517 -26.53 4.54 -35.40
N GLY A 518 -25.47 3.72 -35.37
CA GLY A 518 -24.81 3.21 -36.57
C GLY A 518 -23.92 4.23 -37.29
N GLU A 519 -23.52 5.31 -36.65
CA GLU A 519 -22.37 6.14 -37.03
C GLU A 519 -21.09 5.65 -36.31
N ASP A 520 -19.93 5.96 -36.87
CA ASP A 520 -18.64 5.61 -36.27
C ASP A 520 -18.14 6.82 -35.45
N VAL A 521 -18.08 6.67 -34.12
CA VAL A 521 -17.69 7.71 -33.16
C VAL A 521 -16.18 7.68 -32.94
N GLU A 522 -15.49 8.79 -33.19
CA GLU A 522 -14.04 8.93 -32.95
C GLU A 522 -13.75 9.43 -31.53
N PHE A 523 -12.85 8.73 -30.84
CA PHE A 523 -12.36 9.02 -29.49
C PHE A 523 -10.88 9.42 -29.59
N ASP A 524 -10.59 10.70 -29.40
CA ASP A 524 -9.25 11.26 -29.52
C ASP A 524 -8.66 11.61 -28.13
N ALA A 525 -7.55 10.95 -27.79
CA ALA A 525 -6.74 11.21 -26.60
C ALA A 525 -5.44 12.00 -26.88
N SER A 526 -5.22 12.50 -28.11
CA SER A 526 -3.94 13.10 -28.53
C SER A 526 -3.56 14.39 -27.78
N GLY A 527 -4.52 14.99 -27.07
CA GLY A 527 -4.28 16.08 -26.12
C GLY A 527 -3.70 15.66 -24.77
N SER A 528 -3.51 14.35 -24.53
CA SER A 528 -2.87 13.81 -23.34
C SER A 528 -1.34 13.94 -23.42
N PHE A 529 -0.67 14.15 -22.28
CA PHE A 529 0.79 14.25 -22.23
C PHE A 529 1.35 13.79 -20.88
N ALA A 530 2.64 13.49 -20.83
CA ALA A 530 3.40 13.31 -19.59
C ALA A 530 4.65 14.19 -19.62
N ALA A 531 5.12 14.66 -18.45
CA ALA A 531 6.23 15.60 -18.38
C ALA A 531 7.60 14.95 -18.63
N GLU A 532 7.76 13.67 -18.25
CA GLU A 532 9.09 13.04 -18.12
C GLU A 532 9.32 11.83 -19.05
N GLY A 533 8.30 11.35 -19.77
CA GLY A 533 8.39 10.21 -20.68
C GLY A 533 7.22 10.15 -21.68
N PRO A 534 7.25 9.24 -22.67
CA PRO A 534 6.12 9.02 -23.58
C PRO A 534 4.96 8.28 -22.88
N ILE A 535 3.73 8.54 -23.36
CA ILE A 535 2.57 7.67 -23.07
C ILE A 535 2.71 6.38 -23.88
N VAL A 536 2.61 5.23 -23.20
CA VAL A 536 2.81 3.88 -23.77
C VAL A 536 1.54 3.03 -23.78
N SER A 537 0.47 3.48 -23.13
CA SER A 537 -0.86 2.85 -23.21
C SER A 537 -1.97 3.89 -23.21
N TYR A 538 -3.00 3.66 -24.02
CA TYR A 538 -4.32 4.27 -23.94
C TYR A 538 -5.35 3.15 -23.78
N GLU A 539 -6.19 3.23 -22.76
CA GLU A 539 -7.24 2.26 -22.46
C GLU A 539 -8.57 3.01 -22.36
N TRP A 540 -9.63 2.49 -22.97
CA TRP A 540 -10.96 3.11 -22.94
C TRP A 540 -12.01 2.15 -22.37
N ASP A 541 -12.74 2.67 -21.39
CA ASP A 541 -14.09 2.29 -20.95
C ASP A 541 -15.08 3.07 -21.81
N LEU A 542 -15.90 2.38 -22.62
CA LEU A 542 -16.80 2.99 -23.61
C LEU A 542 -18.29 2.90 -23.26
N ASP A 543 -18.69 2.10 -22.26
CA ASP A 543 -20.08 2.00 -21.80
C ASP A 543 -20.30 2.53 -20.36
N GLY A 544 -19.22 2.74 -19.60
CA GLY A 544 -19.25 3.28 -18.24
C GLY A 544 -19.40 2.23 -17.13
N ASP A 545 -19.24 0.92 -17.43
CA ASP A 545 -19.30 -0.14 -16.40
C ASP A 545 -18.05 -0.21 -15.50
N GLY A 546 -16.97 0.47 -15.91
CA GLY A 546 -15.69 0.53 -15.18
C GLY A 546 -14.69 -0.58 -15.54
N THR A 547 -15.00 -1.41 -16.53
CA THR A 547 -14.01 -2.21 -17.25
C THR A 547 -13.38 -1.40 -18.39
N PHE A 548 -12.57 -2.02 -19.24
CA PHE A 548 -11.82 -1.34 -20.31
C PHE A 548 -11.75 -2.26 -21.54
N GLU A 549 -12.59 -2.02 -22.53
CA GLU A 549 -12.84 -2.90 -23.67
C GLU A 549 -11.80 -2.71 -24.77
N VAL A 550 -11.20 -1.51 -24.81
CA VAL A 550 -10.23 -1.09 -25.82
C VAL A 550 -8.89 -0.80 -25.16
N THR A 551 -7.81 -1.33 -25.73
CA THR A 551 -6.44 -1.07 -25.28
C THR A 551 -5.53 -0.83 -26.48
N SER A 552 -4.74 0.24 -26.43
CA SER A 552 -3.73 0.59 -27.42
C SER A 552 -2.38 0.79 -26.73
N THR A 553 -1.48 -0.18 -26.86
CA THR A 553 -0.14 -0.18 -26.26
C THR A 553 0.95 -0.01 -27.32
N SER A 554 2.09 0.57 -26.92
CA SER A 554 3.30 0.58 -27.75
C SER A 554 3.96 -0.79 -27.77
N ASP A 555 4.22 -1.34 -28.97
CA ASP A 555 4.93 -2.60 -29.17
C ASP A 555 5.95 -2.48 -30.31
N GLY A 556 7.09 -3.19 -30.21
CA GLY A 556 8.09 -3.29 -31.28
C GLY A 556 8.73 -1.98 -31.77
N GLY A 557 8.55 -0.86 -31.06
CA GLY A 557 8.95 0.48 -31.51
C GLY A 557 7.85 1.25 -32.26
N VAL A 558 6.63 0.71 -32.34
CA VAL A 558 5.42 1.44 -32.75
C VAL A 558 4.87 2.19 -31.53
N ALA A 559 4.55 3.47 -31.69
CA ALA A 559 3.91 4.26 -30.63
C ALA A 559 2.46 3.81 -30.39
N ALA A 560 2.00 3.90 -29.14
CA ALA A 560 0.60 3.70 -28.79
C ALA A 560 -0.29 4.71 -29.54
N ASN A 561 -1.41 4.26 -30.11
CA ASN A 561 -2.30 5.11 -30.89
C ASN A 561 -3.31 5.81 -29.97
N PRO A 562 -3.33 7.16 -29.91
CA PRO A 562 -4.27 7.90 -29.07
C PRO A 562 -5.69 8.00 -29.65
N ILE A 563 -5.93 7.59 -30.90
CA ILE A 563 -7.23 7.72 -31.57
C ILE A 563 -7.88 6.33 -31.72
N HIS A 564 -9.10 6.18 -31.23
CA HIS A 564 -9.95 5.01 -31.46
C HIS A 564 -11.24 5.41 -32.18
N ALA A 565 -11.90 4.45 -32.85
CA ALA A 565 -13.23 4.65 -33.41
C ALA A 565 -14.10 3.43 -33.13
N ALA A 566 -15.28 3.65 -32.55
CA ALA A 566 -16.25 2.61 -32.20
C ALA A 566 -17.65 2.98 -32.70
N ARG A 567 -18.53 1.98 -32.80
CA ARG A 567 -19.84 2.09 -33.43
C ARG A 567 -20.91 1.54 -32.50
N PHE A 568 -22.00 2.28 -32.32
CA PHE A 568 -23.06 1.96 -31.37
C PHE A 568 -24.36 1.64 -32.12
N ASP A 569 -24.85 0.41 -31.98
CA ASP A 569 -26.04 -0.09 -32.68
C ASP A 569 -27.35 0.06 -31.84
N ALA A 570 -27.30 0.80 -30.73
CA ALA A 570 -28.42 1.10 -29.83
C ALA A 570 -28.26 2.48 -29.16
N PRO A 571 -29.34 3.10 -28.63
CA PRO A 571 -29.23 4.33 -27.85
C PRO A 571 -28.26 4.14 -26.68
N THR A 572 -27.35 5.09 -26.49
CA THR A 572 -26.26 4.99 -25.50
C THR A 572 -26.12 6.32 -24.77
N ASN A 573 -26.20 6.30 -23.44
CA ASN A 573 -25.95 7.47 -22.59
C ASN A 573 -24.97 7.05 -21.48
N ALA A 574 -23.69 7.33 -21.71
CA ALA A 574 -22.57 6.79 -20.94
C ALA A 574 -21.57 7.89 -20.53
N THR A 575 -20.79 7.63 -19.50
CA THR A 575 -19.60 8.43 -19.17
C THR A 575 -18.37 7.59 -19.48
N ILE A 576 -17.77 7.82 -20.65
CA ILE A 576 -16.61 7.05 -21.10
C ILE A 576 -15.37 7.46 -20.31
N THR A 577 -14.52 6.49 -19.95
CA THR A 577 -13.31 6.73 -19.15
C THR A 577 -12.07 6.35 -19.95
N LEU A 578 -11.27 7.36 -20.31
CA LEU A 578 -9.90 7.17 -20.76
C LEU A 578 -9.00 6.91 -19.55
N ARG A 579 -8.16 5.87 -19.60
CA ARG A 579 -6.94 5.75 -18.81
C ARG A 579 -5.72 5.84 -19.73
N VAL A 580 -4.77 6.71 -19.40
CA VAL A 580 -3.44 6.74 -20.05
C VAL A 580 -2.38 6.20 -19.10
N THR A 581 -1.37 5.53 -19.64
CA THR A 581 -0.20 5.04 -18.87
C THR A 581 1.11 5.49 -19.52
N ASP A 582 2.04 6.01 -18.73
CA ASP A 582 3.36 6.44 -19.19
C ASP A 582 4.42 5.31 -19.17
N SER A 583 5.61 5.60 -19.74
CA SER A 583 6.75 4.67 -19.79
C SER A 583 7.29 4.22 -18.43
N TYR A 584 6.86 4.83 -17.33
CA TYR A 584 7.24 4.49 -15.96
C TYR A 584 6.13 3.77 -15.19
N GLY A 585 4.96 3.56 -15.83
CA GLY A 585 3.79 2.92 -15.22
C GLY A 585 2.91 3.85 -14.40
N LYS A 586 3.06 5.18 -14.53
CA LYS A 586 2.11 6.15 -13.96
C LYS A 586 0.86 6.22 -14.82
N THR A 587 -0.29 6.25 -14.15
CA THR A 587 -1.61 6.28 -14.78
C THR A 587 -2.39 7.52 -14.41
N ALA A 588 -3.16 8.06 -15.35
CA ALA A 588 -4.19 9.06 -15.06
C ALA A 588 -5.45 8.80 -15.88
N THR A 589 -6.58 9.35 -15.43
CA THR A 589 -7.88 9.17 -16.06
C THR A 589 -8.55 10.49 -16.43
N ALA A 590 -9.29 10.48 -17.53
CA ALA A 590 -10.15 11.58 -17.95
C ALA A 590 -11.47 11.01 -18.49
N THR A 591 -12.57 11.72 -18.25
CA THR A 591 -13.91 11.28 -18.66
C THR A 591 -14.56 12.24 -19.64
N ALA A 592 -15.45 11.72 -20.47
CA ALA A 592 -16.31 12.50 -21.35
C ALA A 592 -17.73 11.91 -21.40
N PRO A 593 -18.78 12.72 -21.57
CA PRO A 593 -20.11 12.19 -21.87
C PRO A 593 -20.14 11.65 -23.30
N LEU A 594 -20.79 10.49 -23.47
CA LEU A 594 -21.17 9.94 -24.76
C LEU A 594 -22.70 9.85 -24.80
N VAL A 595 -23.29 10.48 -25.80
CA VAL A 595 -24.73 10.39 -26.08
C VAL A 595 -24.91 10.01 -27.54
N VAL A 596 -25.48 8.83 -27.76
CA VAL A 596 -25.86 8.29 -29.06
C VAL A 596 -27.38 8.18 -29.09
N THR A 597 -28.02 8.93 -29.97
CA THR A 597 -29.48 8.92 -30.17
C THR A 597 -29.80 8.35 -31.56
N ARG A 598 -31.06 8.04 -31.81
CA ARG A 598 -31.47 7.44 -33.09
C ARG A 598 -31.23 8.34 -34.30
N ASP A 599 -31.01 9.63 -34.09
CA ASP A 599 -30.75 10.61 -35.14
C ASP A 599 -29.54 11.52 -34.93
N GLY A 600 -29.00 11.62 -33.72
CA GLY A 600 -27.83 12.41 -33.35
C GLY A 600 -28.14 13.80 -32.80
N ASP A 601 -29.28 14.01 -32.15
CA ASP A 601 -29.74 15.31 -31.62
C ASP A 601 -29.50 15.57 -30.10
N LEU A 602 -29.17 14.51 -29.33
CA LEU A 602 -29.03 14.45 -27.84
C LEU A 602 -30.29 14.15 -27.01
N ILE A 603 -31.47 13.94 -27.62
CA ILE A 603 -32.71 13.57 -26.93
C ILE A 603 -32.97 12.04 -27.04
N ASP A 604 -33.63 11.46 -26.04
CA ASP A 604 -33.95 10.02 -25.99
C ASP A 604 -35.29 9.74 -26.70
N ASP A 605 -35.36 8.72 -27.57
CA ASP A 605 -36.56 8.24 -28.29
C ASP A 605 -37.84 8.19 -27.41
N ALA A 606 -37.72 8.03 -26.08
CA ALA A 606 -38.84 7.95 -25.15
C ALA A 606 -39.42 9.32 -24.72
N VAL A 607 -38.75 10.44 -25.00
CA VAL A 607 -39.19 11.82 -24.70
C VAL A 607 -39.05 12.79 -25.86
N ASP A 608 -38.37 12.38 -26.94
CA ASP A 608 -38.20 13.11 -28.19
C ASP A 608 -39.53 13.26 -28.95
N ASN A 609 -39.86 14.49 -29.38
CA ASN A 609 -41.03 14.77 -30.22
C ASN A 609 -40.80 14.58 -31.74
N CYS A 610 -39.57 14.32 -32.19
CA CYS A 610 -39.26 13.82 -33.54
C CYS A 610 -38.21 12.66 -33.58
N PRO A 611 -38.53 11.43 -33.10
CA PRO A 611 -37.63 10.24 -33.00
C PRO A 611 -36.98 9.66 -34.27
N ALA A 612 -36.77 10.47 -35.30
CA ALA A 612 -36.05 10.13 -36.53
C ALA A 612 -35.31 11.34 -37.17
N ASP A 613 -35.65 12.59 -36.79
CA ASP A 613 -35.48 13.80 -37.61
C ASP A 613 -34.94 15.04 -36.84
N ARG A 614 -33.89 14.81 -36.07
CA ARG A 614 -32.89 15.73 -35.46
C ARG A 614 -33.33 17.17 -35.13
N ASN A 615 -33.95 17.36 -33.98
CA ASN A 615 -34.39 18.66 -33.45
C ASN A 615 -33.97 18.90 -31.98
N GLU A 616 -32.70 19.27 -31.76
CA GLU A 616 -32.10 19.50 -30.42
C GLU A 616 -32.87 20.52 -29.54
N ASP A 617 -33.65 21.42 -30.14
CA ASP A 617 -34.44 22.44 -29.45
C ASP A 617 -35.88 22.00 -29.11
N GLN A 618 -36.29 20.81 -29.58
CA GLN A 618 -37.57 20.15 -29.29
C GLN A 618 -38.78 21.09 -29.49
N MET A 619 -38.71 21.96 -30.50
CA MET A 619 -39.77 22.91 -30.80
C MET A 619 -41.07 22.18 -31.19
N ASP A 620 -42.15 22.49 -30.47
CA ASP A 620 -43.53 22.12 -30.74
C ASP A 620 -44.34 23.42 -30.64
N SER A 621 -44.73 23.95 -31.80
CA SER A 621 -45.34 25.27 -31.95
C SER A 621 -46.86 25.29 -31.79
N ASP A 622 -47.54 24.14 -31.79
CA ASP A 622 -49.01 24.05 -31.68
C ASP A 622 -49.51 23.28 -30.44
N GLY A 623 -48.69 22.39 -29.89
CA GLY A 623 -48.88 21.67 -28.64
C GLY A 623 -49.45 20.26 -28.76
N ASP A 624 -49.43 19.63 -29.93
CA ASP A 624 -49.94 18.26 -30.13
C ASP A 624 -48.98 17.14 -29.63
N GLY A 625 -47.68 17.45 -29.48
CA GLY A 625 -46.64 16.53 -29.04
C GLY A 625 -45.74 15.97 -30.15
N ILE A 626 -45.91 16.41 -31.40
CA ILE A 626 -45.00 16.18 -32.53
C ILE A 626 -44.17 17.45 -32.75
N GLY A 627 -42.87 17.33 -33.07
CA GLY A 627 -42.01 18.51 -33.25
C GLY A 627 -42.13 19.17 -34.63
N ASP A 628 -41.88 20.49 -34.68
CA ASP A 628 -41.93 21.37 -35.86
C ASP A 628 -41.15 20.86 -37.10
N VAL A 629 -40.22 19.91 -36.90
CA VAL A 629 -39.32 19.36 -37.91
C VAL A 629 -39.90 18.11 -38.61
N CYS A 630 -40.78 17.36 -37.93
CA CYS A 630 -41.36 16.12 -38.42
C CYS A 630 -42.90 16.16 -38.56
N ASP A 631 -43.56 17.21 -38.10
CA ASP A 631 -44.98 17.45 -38.36
C ASP A 631 -45.24 18.02 -39.78
N ASP A 632 -46.37 17.62 -40.37
CA ASP A 632 -46.91 18.15 -41.63
C ASP A 632 -47.65 19.50 -41.42
N PHE A 633 -48.08 19.83 -40.19
CA PHE A 633 -48.91 21.00 -39.85
C PHE A 633 -48.38 21.88 -38.70
N PRO A 634 -47.10 22.28 -38.65
CA PRO A 634 -46.40 22.76 -37.43
C PRO A 634 -46.85 24.13 -36.86
N TYR A 635 -48.05 24.61 -37.20
CA TYR A 635 -48.74 25.74 -36.57
C TYR A 635 -50.26 25.48 -36.42
N GLY A 636 -50.67 24.20 -36.40
CA GLY A 636 -52.05 23.72 -36.37
C GLY A 636 -52.67 23.43 -37.74
N ASP A 637 -53.33 22.27 -37.88
CA ASP A 637 -54.16 21.92 -39.03
C ASP A 637 -55.35 22.91 -39.18
N PRO A 638 -55.59 23.50 -40.37
CA PRO A 638 -56.72 24.39 -40.62
C PRO A 638 -58.12 23.72 -40.65
N ASP A 639 -58.54 23.20 -39.48
CA ASP A 639 -59.92 22.81 -39.06
C ASP A 639 -60.81 22.10 -40.11
N PRO A 640 -60.64 20.77 -40.28
CA PRO A 640 -61.64 19.93 -40.91
C PRO A 640 -62.85 19.73 -39.98
N ALA A 641 -63.86 20.58 -40.16
CA ALA A 641 -65.07 20.68 -39.33
C ALA A 641 -65.66 19.36 -38.78
N PRO A 642 -66.12 19.33 -37.51
CA PRO A 642 -66.31 18.11 -36.73
C PRO A 642 -67.39 17.16 -37.27
N LEU A 643 -67.05 15.87 -37.27
CA LEU A 643 -67.98 14.77 -37.54
C LEU A 643 -68.92 14.52 -36.33
N PRO A 644 -70.19 14.14 -36.56
CA PRO A 644 -71.17 13.93 -35.49
C PRO A 644 -71.05 12.54 -34.84
N ASP A 645 -71.43 12.45 -33.56
CA ASP A 645 -71.41 11.22 -32.76
C ASP A 645 -72.06 10.01 -33.44
N THR A 646 -71.37 8.86 -33.41
CA THR A 646 -71.89 7.60 -33.94
C THR A 646 -73.11 7.11 -33.16
N SER A 647 -74.19 6.77 -33.86
CA SER A 647 -75.44 6.31 -33.23
C SER A 647 -76.13 5.18 -34.00
N VAL A 648 -76.91 4.37 -33.29
CA VAL A 648 -77.74 3.29 -33.86
C VAL A 648 -79.21 3.55 -33.52
N THR A 649 -80.07 3.26 -34.50
CA THR A 649 -81.53 3.34 -34.36
C THR A 649 -82.19 2.06 -34.87
N VAL A 650 -83.26 1.63 -34.19
CA VAL A 650 -84.11 0.51 -34.62
C VAL A 650 -85.45 1.06 -35.09
N SER A 651 -85.93 0.57 -36.24
CA SER A 651 -87.23 0.93 -36.83
C SER A 651 -88.45 0.73 -35.92
N THR A 652 -88.36 -0.18 -34.95
CA THR A 652 -89.29 -0.30 -33.82
C THR A 652 -88.54 -0.73 -32.57
N LEU A 653 -88.93 -0.21 -31.41
CA LEU A 653 -88.39 -0.63 -30.11
C LEU A 653 -89.08 -1.89 -29.55
N LYS A 654 -90.16 -2.35 -30.19
CA LYS A 654 -90.81 -3.64 -29.91
C LYS A 654 -91.06 -4.40 -31.20
N ALA A 655 -90.54 -5.63 -31.30
CA ALA A 655 -90.63 -6.49 -32.47
C ALA A 655 -91.25 -7.83 -32.09
N GLU A 656 -92.10 -8.41 -32.92
CA GLU A 656 -92.61 -9.77 -32.70
C GLU A 656 -91.65 -10.81 -33.29
N VAL A 657 -91.57 -11.98 -32.65
CA VAL A 657 -90.89 -13.17 -33.20
C VAL A 657 -91.41 -13.46 -34.63
N GLY A 658 -90.51 -13.56 -35.61
CA GLY A 658 -90.83 -13.72 -37.02
C GLY A 658 -91.14 -12.44 -37.81
N SER A 659 -91.09 -11.25 -37.19
CA SER A 659 -91.23 -9.95 -37.88
C SER A 659 -89.89 -9.43 -38.42
N THR A 660 -89.94 -8.61 -39.48
CA THR A 660 -88.76 -7.94 -40.05
C THR A 660 -88.61 -6.53 -39.47
N ILE A 661 -87.42 -6.21 -38.97
CA ILE A 661 -87.05 -4.89 -38.46
C ILE A 661 -85.81 -4.38 -39.18
N SER A 662 -85.78 -3.07 -39.45
CA SER A 662 -84.58 -2.40 -39.93
C SER A 662 -83.75 -1.82 -38.78
N PHE A 663 -82.43 -2.01 -38.87
CA PHE A 663 -81.40 -1.32 -38.09
C PHE A 663 -80.75 -0.23 -38.96
N THR A 664 -80.47 0.94 -38.39
CA THR A 664 -79.79 2.06 -39.04
C THR A 664 -78.62 2.51 -38.17
N ALA A 665 -77.43 2.65 -38.76
CA ALA A 665 -76.27 3.27 -38.13
C ALA A 665 -75.98 4.63 -38.80
N LEU A 666 -75.54 5.60 -38.00
CA LEU A 666 -75.25 6.99 -38.37
C LEU A 666 -73.91 7.44 -37.78
N GLY A 667 -73.25 8.42 -38.39
CA GLY A 667 -71.98 8.99 -37.91
C GLY A 667 -70.72 8.22 -38.35
N PHE A 668 -70.88 7.16 -39.14
CA PHE A 668 -69.77 6.39 -39.71
C PHE A 668 -69.30 6.99 -41.04
N ALA A 669 -68.04 6.76 -41.43
CA ALA A 669 -67.48 7.32 -42.64
C ALA A 669 -68.00 6.61 -43.90
N SER A 670 -68.25 7.38 -44.97
CA SER A 670 -68.74 6.86 -46.25
C SER A 670 -67.78 5.81 -46.83
N GLY A 671 -68.31 4.65 -47.23
CA GLY A 671 -67.52 3.54 -47.78
C GLY A 671 -66.99 2.54 -46.76
N GLN A 672 -67.29 2.70 -45.46
CA GLN A 672 -67.05 1.66 -44.45
C GLN A 672 -68.13 0.56 -44.51
N ASP A 673 -67.78 -0.68 -44.15
CA ASP A 673 -68.73 -1.75 -43.87
C ASP A 673 -69.04 -1.81 -42.36
N VAL A 674 -70.31 -1.61 -42.00
CA VAL A 674 -70.78 -1.64 -40.61
C VAL A 674 -71.52 -2.94 -40.36
N THR A 675 -71.01 -3.74 -39.41
CA THR A 675 -71.61 -5.03 -39.03
C THR A 675 -72.55 -4.85 -37.83
N PHE A 676 -73.77 -5.35 -37.96
CA PHE A 676 -74.79 -5.32 -36.91
C PHE A 676 -74.86 -6.68 -36.22
N THR A 677 -74.66 -6.69 -34.89
CA THR A 677 -74.75 -7.89 -34.06
C THR A 677 -75.81 -7.68 -32.98
N VAL A 678 -76.74 -8.63 -32.85
CA VAL A 678 -77.78 -8.64 -31.81
C VAL A 678 -77.34 -9.57 -30.68
N TYR A 679 -77.46 -9.11 -29.44
CA TYR A 679 -76.98 -9.79 -28.25
C TYR A 679 -78.15 -10.24 -27.36
N SER A 680 -78.38 -11.56 -27.36
CA SER A 680 -78.84 -12.34 -26.20
C SER A 680 -77.83 -13.46 -25.98
N GLU A 681 -77.70 -14.32 -26.99
CA GLU A 681 -76.39 -14.83 -27.43
C GLU A 681 -76.01 -14.04 -28.71
N PRO A 682 -74.71 -13.85 -29.04
CA PRO A 682 -74.30 -12.95 -30.11
C PRO A 682 -74.62 -13.53 -31.51
N ILE A 683 -75.65 -12.99 -32.16
CA ILE A 683 -76.03 -13.32 -33.55
C ILE A 683 -75.71 -12.12 -34.44
N VAL A 684 -74.80 -12.32 -35.41
CA VAL A 684 -74.56 -11.34 -36.46
C VAL A 684 -75.79 -11.27 -37.35
N ALA A 685 -76.48 -10.13 -37.35
CA ALA A 685 -77.65 -9.88 -38.18
C ALA A 685 -77.27 -9.68 -39.65
N GLY A 686 -76.08 -9.12 -39.90
CA GLY A 686 -75.52 -8.85 -41.22
C GLY A 686 -74.62 -7.61 -41.22
N THR A 687 -74.08 -7.29 -42.40
CA THR A 687 -73.21 -6.14 -42.63
C THR A 687 -73.84 -5.24 -43.70
N ALA A 688 -73.73 -3.92 -43.54
CA ALA A 688 -74.22 -2.95 -44.51
C ALA A 688 -73.20 -1.82 -44.75
N HIS A 689 -73.01 -1.48 -46.02
CA HIS A 689 -72.12 -0.42 -46.47
C HIS A 689 -72.67 0.97 -46.10
N VAL A 690 -71.81 1.86 -45.62
CA VAL A 690 -72.14 3.25 -45.31
C VAL A 690 -72.20 4.07 -46.60
N GLY A 691 -73.37 4.62 -46.91
CA GLY A 691 -73.55 5.50 -48.07
C GLY A 691 -72.92 6.89 -47.88
N ALA A 692 -72.86 7.66 -48.97
CA ALA A 692 -72.31 9.03 -49.01
C ALA A 692 -73.04 10.07 -48.12
N ASN A 693 -74.06 9.65 -47.39
CA ASN A 693 -74.80 10.41 -46.37
C ASN A 693 -74.47 9.98 -44.92
N GLY A 694 -73.38 9.21 -44.71
CA GLY A 694 -72.95 8.76 -43.38
C GLY A 694 -73.89 7.74 -42.72
N LYS A 695 -74.71 7.05 -43.53
CA LYS A 695 -75.73 6.10 -43.07
C LYS A 695 -75.51 4.70 -43.65
N ALA A 696 -75.49 3.69 -42.79
CA ALA A 696 -75.67 2.27 -43.15
C ALA A 696 -77.05 1.77 -42.69
N THR A 697 -77.62 0.78 -43.37
CA THR A 697 -78.95 0.24 -43.04
C THR A 697 -79.07 -1.23 -43.42
N LEU A 698 -79.60 -2.02 -42.49
CA LEU A 698 -79.81 -3.46 -42.64
C LEU A 698 -81.27 -3.78 -42.32
N GLU A 699 -81.87 -4.75 -43.01
CA GLU A 699 -83.13 -5.37 -42.63
C GLU A 699 -82.86 -6.78 -42.09
N TRP A 700 -83.40 -7.09 -40.90
CA TRP A 700 -83.21 -8.34 -40.21
C TRP A 700 -84.56 -8.90 -39.77
N THR A 701 -84.78 -10.20 -39.96
CA THR A 701 -86.03 -10.87 -39.52
C THR A 701 -85.75 -11.65 -38.26
N VAL A 702 -86.50 -11.35 -37.19
CA VAL A 702 -86.36 -11.98 -35.87
C VAL A 702 -86.60 -13.50 -36.02
N PRO A 703 -85.62 -14.36 -35.70
CA PRO A 703 -85.79 -15.82 -35.82
C PRO A 703 -86.98 -16.34 -35.01
N LYS A 704 -87.60 -17.44 -35.45
CA LYS A 704 -88.83 -17.99 -34.84
C LYS A 704 -88.63 -18.59 -33.44
N ASP A 705 -87.38 -18.83 -33.10
CA ASP A 705 -86.83 -19.41 -31.89
C ASP A 705 -86.00 -18.38 -31.09
N PHE A 706 -85.97 -17.11 -31.51
CA PHE A 706 -85.23 -16.05 -30.85
C PHE A 706 -85.83 -15.73 -29.46
N PRO A 707 -85.02 -15.52 -28.40
CA PRO A 707 -85.55 -15.33 -27.06
C PRO A 707 -86.42 -14.08 -26.93
N THR A 708 -87.49 -14.16 -26.14
CA THR A 708 -88.34 -12.99 -25.83
C THR A 708 -87.79 -12.20 -24.65
N GLY A 709 -87.87 -10.87 -24.70
CA GLY A 709 -87.33 -9.96 -23.69
C GLY A 709 -86.57 -8.79 -24.32
N ARG A 710 -85.78 -8.05 -23.52
CA ARG A 710 -84.91 -6.98 -24.03
C ARG A 710 -83.60 -7.54 -24.59
N HIS A 711 -83.19 -7.00 -25.72
CA HIS A 711 -81.95 -7.30 -26.44
C HIS A 711 -81.22 -6.01 -26.77
N ARG A 712 -79.91 -6.12 -27.04
CA ARG A 712 -79.08 -5.02 -27.55
C ARG A 712 -78.66 -5.31 -28.98
N VAL A 713 -78.78 -4.35 -29.88
CA VAL A 713 -78.05 -4.36 -31.16
C VAL A 713 -76.85 -3.42 -31.05
N VAL A 714 -75.69 -3.88 -31.51
CA VAL A 714 -74.46 -3.10 -31.66
C VAL A 714 -74.11 -3.03 -33.14
N ALA A 715 -73.77 -1.84 -33.63
CA ALA A 715 -73.19 -1.64 -34.94
C ALA A 715 -71.71 -1.28 -34.78
N SER A 716 -70.83 -2.03 -35.44
CA SER A 716 -69.37 -1.92 -35.28
C SER A 716 -68.61 -2.05 -36.60
N ILE A 717 -67.49 -1.34 -36.69
CA ILE A 717 -66.46 -1.53 -37.73
C ILE A 717 -65.30 -2.38 -37.17
N GLU A 718 -64.46 -2.91 -38.06
CA GLU A 718 -63.40 -3.89 -37.72
C GLU A 718 -62.38 -3.37 -36.68
N ASN A 719 -62.14 -2.06 -36.63
CA ASN A 719 -61.23 -1.40 -35.69
C ASN A 719 -61.93 -0.37 -34.77
N GLY A 720 -62.75 -0.85 -33.82
CA GLY A 720 -62.92 -0.19 -32.51
C GLY A 720 -64.18 0.65 -32.26
N HIS A 721 -64.68 1.41 -33.24
CA HIS A 721 -65.89 2.23 -33.01
C HIS A 721 -67.17 1.39 -33.00
N HIS A 722 -67.97 1.56 -31.95
CA HIS A 722 -69.23 0.86 -31.74
C HIS A 722 -70.31 1.80 -31.21
N ALA A 723 -71.51 1.69 -31.77
CA ALA A 723 -72.71 2.37 -31.28
C ALA A 723 -73.82 1.35 -31.07
N GLU A 724 -74.70 1.57 -30.10
CA GLU A 724 -75.66 0.55 -29.66
C GLU A 724 -77.05 1.09 -29.35
N MET A 725 -78.05 0.20 -29.42
CA MET A 725 -79.42 0.49 -28.97
C MET A 725 -80.07 -0.78 -28.40
N THR A 726 -81.00 -0.62 -27.46
CA THR A 726 -81.83 -1.73 -26.96
C THR A 726 -83.23 -1.73 -27.56
N PHE A 727 -83.77 -2.92 -27.81
CA PHE A 727 -85.14 -3.15 -28.26
C PHE A 727 -85.71 -4.41 -27.58
N GLU A 728 -87.02 -4.61 -27.65
CA GLU A 728 -87.70 -5.73 -27.01
C GLU A 728 -88.30 -6.69 -28.05
N VAL A 729 -88.03 -7.99 -27.91
CA VAL A 729 -88.68 -9.03 -28.70
C VAL A 729 -89.84 -9.63 -27.91
N LEU A 730 -91.03 -9.56 -28.50
CA LEU A 730 -92.28 -10.07 -27.96
C LEU A 730 -92.59 -11.45 -28.54
N ALA A 731 -93.21 -12.31 -27.74
CA ALA A 731 -93.79 -13.55 -28.23
C ALA A 731 -94.82 -13.25 -29.33
N GLN A 732 -94.81 -14.04 -30.40
CA GLN A 732 -95.81 -13.92 -31.47
C GLN A 732 -97.20 -14.26 -30.89
N PRO A 733 -98.25 -13.46 -31.13
CA PRO A 733 -99.56 -13.63 -30.49
C PRO A 733 -100.19 -14.96 -30.90
N ASP A 734 -100.38 -15.84 -29.92
CA ASP A 734 -100.92 -17.19 -30.12
C ASP A 734 -102.42 -17.14 -30.45
N THR A 735 -102.83 -17.75 -31.56
CA THR A 735 -104.17 -17.57 -32.15
C THR A 735 -105.12 -18.72 -31.81
N THR A 736 -105.13 -19.12 -30.52
CA THR A 736 -106.14 -20.02 -29.95
C THR A 736 -106.65 -19.58 -28.57
N GLU A 737 -107.82 -18.93 -28.55
CA GLU A 737 -108.73 -18.97 -27.39
C GLU A 737 -109.16 -20.44 -27.12
N PRO A 738 -109.37 -20.88 -25.86
CA PRO A 738 -110.34 -20.25 -24.95
C PRO A 738 -109.96 -20.15 -23.45
N GLY A 739 -110.72 -19.36 -22.69
CA GLY A 739 -110.78 -19.40 -21.21
C GLY A 739 -111.78 -20.44 -20.67
N PRO A 740 -112.38 -20.27 -19.46
CA PRO A 740 -112.28 -19.14 -18.53
C PRO A 740 -112.07 -19.55 -17.03
N ASP A 741 -112.31 -18.59 -16.11
CA ASP A 741 -112.71 -18.72 -14.69
C ASP A 741 -111.66 -19.24 -13.64
N VAL A 742 -111.27 -18.41 -12.63
CA VAL A 742 -111.84 -18.28 -11.24
C VAL A 742 -110.93 -19.00 -10.20
N GLU A 743 -110.53 -18.46 -9.03
CA GLU A 743 -110.95 -17.27 -8.24
C GLU A 743 -109.77 -16.58 -7.50
N THR A 744 -110.07 -15.45 -6.81
CA THR A 744 -109.23 -14.44 -6.10
C THR A 744 -108.54 -14.93 -4.80
N PRO A 745 -107.74 -14.12 -4.03
CA PRO A 745 -107.37 -12.67 -4.09
C PRO A 745 -105.81 -12.45 -3.99
N ASP A 746 -105.11 -11.38 -3.55
CA ASP A 746 -105.23 -9.93 -3.14
C ASP A 746 -103.76 -9.37 -3.03
N VAL A 747 -103.35 -8.08 -2.92
CA VAL A 747 -103.82 -6.74 -3.38
C VAL A 747 -102.74 -5.65 -3.09
N THR A 748 -102.69 -4.55 -3.86
CA THR A 748 -101.86 -3.29 -3.70
C THR A 748 -100.31 -3.38 -3.64
N GLU A 749 -99.47 -2.66 -4.42
CA GLU A 749 -99.33 -1.20 -4.73
C GLU A 749 -98.69 -0.33 -3.61
N PRO A 750 -97.93 0.77 -3.91
CA PRO A 750 -97.16 1.13 -5.13
C PRO A 750 -95.79 1.87 -4.89
N LYS A 751 -95.21 2.42 -5.98
CA LYS A 751 -94.26 3.57 -6.21
C LYS A 751 -94.10 4.66 -5.09
N PRO A 752 -93.15 5.64 -5.17
CA PRO A 752 -92.00 5.85 -6.12
C PRO A 752 -90.66 6.47 -5.57
N ASP A 753 -89.64 6.52 -6.44
CA ASP A 753 -88.68 7.63 -6.77
C ASP A 753 -87.95 8.52 -5.72
N VAL A 754 -86.58 8.53 -5.85
CA VAL A 754 -85.66 9.71 -5.95
C VAL A 754 -84.90 10.31 -4.73
N GLU A 755 -83.65 10.72 -5.04
CA GLU A 755 -82.71 11.67 -4.39
C GLU A 755 -81.69 11.20 -3.30
N ALA A 756 -80.71 12.10 -3.07
CA ALA A 756 -79.42 11.93 -2.37
C ALA A 756 -79.41 12.81 -1.07
N PRO A 757 -78.29 13.27 -0.45
CA PRO A 757 -76.86 13.02 -0.64
C PRO A 757 -76.07 12.77 0.68
N ASP A 758 -74.74 12.90 0.57
CA ASP A 758 -73.64 13.20 1.53
C ASP A 758 -73.89 13.59 3.02
N THR A 759 -72.80 13.53 3.80
CA THR A 759 -72.45 14.25 5.05
C THR A 759 -72.49 13.52 6.43
N THR A 760 -71.31 13.55 7.08
CA THR A 760 -71.03 13.87 8.50
C THR A 760 -71.25 12.90 9.69
N GLU A 761 -70.16 12.79 10.47
CA GLU A 761 -70.04 12.89 11.94
C GLU A 761 -70.14 11.69 12.92
N SER A 762 -68.99 11.51 13.62
CA SER A 762 -68.83 11.50 15.09
C SER A 762 -68.77 10.18 15.91
N LYS A 763 -67.57 10.00 16.49
CA LYS A 763 -67.02 8.98 17.43
C LYS A 763 -67.65 9.05 18.86
N PRO A 764 -67.31 8.21 19.88
CA PRO A 764 -65.96 7.73 20.33
C PRO A 764 -65.87 6.18 20.51
N ASP A 765 -64.75 5.49 20.84
CA ASP A 765 -63.65 5.68 21.83
C ASP A 765 -62.28 5.07 21.38
N ALA A 766 -61.21 5.26 22.20
CA ALA A 766 -59.85 4.62 22.28
C ALA A 766 -59.07 4.24 20.98
N GLU A 767 -57.80 4.63 20.66
CA GLU A 767 -56.50 4.87 21.36
C GLU A 767 -55.54 3.64 21.41
N SER A 768 -54.20 3.70 21.19
CA SER A 768 -53.23 4.64 20.51
C SER A 768 -51.77 4.15 20.75
N PRO A 769 -50.67 4.71 20.17
CA PRO A 769 -50.45 5.33 18.83
C PRO A 769 -49.09 4.98 18.11
N ASP A 770 -49.02 5.30 16.80
CA ASP A 770 -47.94 5.80 15.89
C ASP A 770 -46.43 5.42 16.00
N ALA A 771 -45.56 5.38 14.96
CA ALA A 771 -45.59 5.57 13.47
C ALA A 771 -44.81 6.79 12.85
N THR A 772 -43.90 6.45 11.90
CA THR A 772 -43.41 7.17 10.67
C THR A 772 -42.78 8.59 10.67
N GLU A 773 -41.92 8.81 9.64
CA GLU A 773 -41.28 10.06 9.13
C GLU A 773 -42.30 10.97 8.35
N PRO A 774 -42.02 12.22 7.84
CA PRO A 774 -40.73 12.84 7.45
C PRO A 774 -40.57 14.39 7.67
N LYS A 775 -39.69 15.04 6.86
CA LYS A 775 -39.32 16.49 6.73
C LYS A 775 -40.31 17.33 5.85
N PRO A 776 -40.18 18.68 5.70
CA PRO A 776 -39.69 19.77 6.60
C PRO A 776 -40.54 21.10 6.55
N ASP A 777 -40.05 22.17 7.22
CA ASP A 777 -40.24 23.64 7.01
C ASP A 777 -41.63 24.36 7.11
N ALA A 778 -41.69 25.46 7.88
CA ALA A 778 -42.62 26.63 7.76
C ALA A 778 -42.30 27.78 8.78
N GLU A 779 -42.91 28.97 8.63
CA GLU A 779 -42.59 30.24 9.34
C GLU A 779 -43.53 30.66 10.51
N ALA A 780 -43.32 31.87 11.06
CA ALA A 780 -43.98 32.52 12.22
C ALA A 780 -45.26 33.33 11.81
N PRO A 781 -45.86 34.33 12.54
CA PRO A 781 -45.49 35.05 13.79
C PRO A 781 -46.64 35.39 14.80
N ASP A 782 -46.35 36.16 15.87
CA ASP A 782 -46.94 37.50 16.22
C ASP A 782 -46.90 37.88 17.73
N ALA A 783 -47.12 39.19 18.03
CA ALA A 783 -47.62 39.83 19.27
C ALA A 783 -46.66 40.54 20.28
N THR A 784 -46.60 41.88 20.15
CA THR A 784 -46.54 42.95 21.20
C THR A 784 -45.27 43.28 22.03
N GLU A 785 -44.54 44.33 21.59
CA GLU A 785 -44.49 45.73 22.14
C GLU A 785 -44.64 46.05 23.67
N PRO A 786 -44.31 47.29 24.16
CA PRO A 786 -43.30 48.30 23.72
C PRO A 786 -42.54 49.05 24.87
N GLY A 787 -41.49 49.84 24.56
CA GLY A 787 -40.99 50.93 25.46
C GLY A 787 -39.47 51.22 25.47
N PRO A 788 -38.98 52.47 25.22
CA PRO A 788 -37.54 52.78 25.08
C PRO A 788 -36.88 53.59 26.23
N GLY A 789 -35.54 53.50 26.40
CA GLY A 789 -34.88 53.92 27.66
C GLY A 789 -33.44 54.50 27.73
N LYS A 790 -32.74 54.88 26.64
CA LYS A 790 -31.44 55.64 26.64
C LYS A 790 -30.19 54.86 27.20
N LYS A 791 -28.93 55.20 26.87
CA LYS A 791 -28.37 56.42 26.25
C LYS A 791 -27.06 56.12 25.45
N ALA A 792 -26.85 56.84 24.34
CA ALA A 792 -25.56 57.05 23.64
C ALA A 792 -25.10 58.52 23.91
N PRO A 793 -24.19 59.19 23.16
CA PRO A 793 -23.25 58.79 22.08
C PRO A 793 -21.77 59.12 22.50
N ASP A 794 -20.69 59.15 21.70
CA ASP A 794 -20.42 59.69 20.35
C ASP A 794 -19.21 59.01 19.66
N ALA A 795 -19.10 59.19 18.34
CA ALA A 795 -17.89 58.98 17.54
C ALA A 795 -17.38 60.35 17.01
N PRO A 796 -16.13 60.45 16.52
CA PRO A 796 -15.98 60.38 15.05
C PRO A 796 -14.65 59.81 14.51
N ASP A 797 -14.69 59.49 13.21
CA ASP A 797 -13.57 59.43 12.24
C ASP A 797 -12.85 60.83 12.14
N PRO A 798 -11.65 61.08 11.53
CA PRO A 798 -11.15 60.32 10.37
C PRO A 798 -9.63 60.24 10.04
N ARG A 799 -9.35 59.41 9.00
CA ARG A 799 -8.35 59.58 7.91
C ARG A 799 -6.83 59.34 8.10
N SER A 800 -6.29 58.74 7.02
CA SER A 800 -5.07 59.06 6.25
C SER A 800 -3.64 58.71 6.74
N ASP A 801 -2.92 58.07 5.80
CA ASP A 801 -1.55 58.35 5.35
C ASP A 801 -0.31 58.11 6.27
N ALA A 802 0.26 56.91 6.09
CA ALA A 802 1.65 56.71 5.61
C ALA A 802 2.89 57.08 6.48
N LYS A 803 4.04 56.60 5.98
CA LYS A 803 5.44 56.98 6.28
C LYS A 803 6.10 56.54 7.60
N THR A 804 6.95 55.52 7.42
CA THR A 804 8.34 55.44 7.92
C THR A 804 9.18 56.72 7.65
N PRO A 805 10.41 56.89 8.19
CA PRO A 805 11.15 56.09 9.19
C PRO A 805 11.80 56.95 10.32
N ASN A 806 12.72 56.32 11.07
CA ASN A 806 13.99 56.86 11.64
C ASN A 806 14.15 56.92 13.16
N ALA A 807 15.36 56.55 13.57
CA ALA A 807 15.98 56.72 14.89
C ALA A 807 16.74 58.11 14.90
N PRO A 808 17.77 58.44 15.73
CA PRO A 808 18.57 57.61 16.65
C PRO A 808 18.96 58.31 17.99
N SER A 809 20.06 57.84 18.60
CA SER A 809 20.86 58.42 19.70
C SER A 809 20.32 58.29 21.13
N SER A 810 21.10 58.18 22.22
CA SER A 810 22.43 57.62 22.57
C SER A 810 23.18 58.50 23.58
N THR A 811 23.45 58.00 24.79
CA THR A 811 24.54 58.44 25.71
C THR A 811 24.71 57.37 26.81
N LYS A 812 25.85 56.68 26.90
CA LYS A 812 27.01 56.93 27.79
C LYS A 812 26.63 57.01 29.30
N SER A 813 26.90 56.00 30.15
CA SER A 813 28.21 55.56 30.73
C SER A 813 28.62 56.43 31.94
N THR A 814 29.12 55.95 33.10
CA THR A 814 30.06 54.83 33.42
C THR A 814 29.82 54.17 34.81
N ALA A 815 30.25 52.91 35.04
CA ALA A 815 31.02 52.44 36.24
C ALA A 815 31.23 50.89 36.36
N VAL A 816 32.48 50.43 36.15
CA VAL A 816 33.25 49.32 36.80
C VAL A 816 32.47 48.42 37.81
N THR A 817 32.08 47.16 37.54
CA THR A 817 32.82 45.86 37.35
C THR A 817 33.48 45.28 38.64
N PRO A 818 33.41 43.93 38.91
CA PRO A 818 34.26 42.97 38.22
C PRO A 818 33.71 41.53 37.91
N LYS A 819 34.10 41.04 36.72
CA LYS A 819 34.58 39.67 36.39
C LYS A 819 33.70 38.41 36.58
N VAL A 820 33.24 37.89 35.43
CA VAL A 820 33.53 36.51 34.97
C VAL A 820 34.19 36.62 33.58
N ARG A 821 35.09 35.71 33.19
CA ARG A 821 35.74 35.76 31.85
C ARG A 821 35.80 34.37 31.21
N LYS A 822 35.29 34.25 29.98
CA LYS A 822 35.53 33.11 29.09
C LYS A 822 36.99 33.13 28.58
N THR A 823 37.48 31.97 28.13
CA THR A 823 38.56 31.87 27.13
C THR A 823 38.24 30.77 26.14
N THR A 824 38.35 31.09 24.85
CA THR A 824 38.20 30.18 23.71
C THR A 824 39.46 29.32 23.55
N ALA A 825 39.32 28.13 22.96
CA ALA A 825 40.46 27.35 22.47
C ALA A 825 40.56 27.46 20.94
N GLN A 826 41.78 27.55 20.41
CA GLN A 826 42.08 27.38 18.98
C GLN A 826 42.92 26.10 18.80
N SER A 827 42.78 25.45 17.65
CA SER A 827 43.58 24.29 17.27
C SER A 827 44.93 24.70 16.68
N LEU A 828 45.96 23.89 16.91
CA LEU A 828 47.24 23.91 16.19
C LEU A 828 47.85 22.50 16.25
N ALA A 829 48.28 21.98 15.11
CA ALA A 829 48.81 20.62 14.98
C ALA A 829 50.35 20.58 15.07
N VAL A 830 50.90 19.46 15.56
CA VAL A 830 52.32 19.11 15.48
C VAL A 830 52.45 17.59 15.21
N THR A 831 53.44 17.22 14.40
CA THR A 831 53.73 15.85 13.94
C THR A 831 54.55 15.01 14.94
N GLY A 832 54.47 13.69 14.79
CA GLY A 832 54.96 12.72 15.78
C GLY A 832 56.48 12.49 15.86
N MET A 833 56.87 11.55 16.74
CA MET A 833 58.15 10.82 16.73
C MET A 833 58.02 9.53 17.57
N GLU A 834 58.94 8.58 17.34
CA GLU A 834 58.93 7.20 17.87
C GLU A 834 59.73 7.02 19.21
N PRO A 835 59.77 5.82 19.83
CA PRO A 835 59.80 5.70 21.29
C PRO A 835 61.18 5.59 21.96
N VAL A 836 61.20 5.80 23.29
CA VAL A 836 62.32 5.51 24.19
C VAL A 836 61.82 4.78 25.45
N LEU A 837 62.45 3.65 25.79
CA LEU A 837 62.23 2.91 27.04
C LEU A 837 62.74 3.69 28.26
N ILE A 838 62.07 3.55 29.41
CA ILE A 838 62.73 3.30 30.72
C ILE A 838 61.72 2.76 31.76
N TRP A 839 62.23 2.10 32.80
CA TRP A 839 61.47 1.25 33.73
C TRP A 839 60.69 2.02 34.81
N GLY A 840 59.60 1.43 35.31
CA GLY A 840 58.92 1.82 36.54
C GLY A 840 58.16 0.63 37.17
N THR A 841 58.62 0.15 38.33
CA THR A 841 58.11 -1.10 38.95
C THR A 841 57.09 -0.86 40.06
N ALA A 842 55.96 -1.57 40.03
CA ALA A 842 55.15 -1.84 41.23
C ALA A 842 54.32 -3.14 41.08
N LEU A 843 54.55 -4.09 42.00
CA LEU A 843 53.79 -5.32 42.16
C LEU A 843 53.41 -5.45 43.65
N PRO A 844 52.18 -5.82 43.99
CA PRO A 844 51.86 -6.45 45.26
C PRO A 844 51.56 -7.94 45.06
N THR A 845 52.40 -8.81 45.62
CA THR A 845 52.15 -10.25 45.69
C THR A 845 51.16 -10.58 46.81
N PHE A 846 50.24 -11.50 46.54
CA PHE A 846 49.74 -12.43 47.55
C PHE A 846 49.62 -13.82 46.92
N LEU A 847 50.06 -14.85 47.65
CA LEU A 847 50.16 -16.22 47.16
C LEU A 847 49.50 -17.17 48.15
N LEU A 848 48.81 -18.19 47.63
CA LEU A 848 48.26 -19.28 48.43
C LEU A 848 49.37 -20.07 49.13
N GLY A 849 49.04 -20.62 50.29
CA GLY A 849 49.80 -21.68 50.92
C GLY A 849 48.89 -22.79 51.40
N VAL A 850 49.13 -24.03 50.92
CA VAL A 850 49.23 -25.26 51.71
C VAL A 850 49.80 -26.35 50.77
N ALA A 851 50.62 -27.23 51.32
CA ALA A 851 51.43 -28.18 50.55
C ALA A 851 50.77 -29.56 50.40
N LEU A 852 51.30 -30.36 49.46
CA LEU A 852 51.65 -31.76 49.77
C LEU A 852 52.76 -32.28 48.83
N CYS A 853 53.45 -33.34 49.26
CA CYS A 853 54.68 -33.80 48.61
C CYS A 853 54.46 -34.95 47.62
N ALA A 854 55.17 -34.90 46.49
CA ALA A 854 55.57 -36.09 45.72
C ALA A 854 57.07 -36.01 45.36
N LYS A 855 57.74 -37.16 45.26
CA LYS A 855 59.21 -37.25 45.09
C LYS A 855 59.57 -37.86 43.73
N ARG A 856 60.72 -37.39 43.22
CA ARG A 856 61.73 -38.07 42.37
C ARG A 856 61.58 -38.10 40.83
N LYS A 857 62.77 -37.86 40.24
CA LYS A 857 63.37 -38.40 39.01
C LYS A 857 63.04 -37.73 37.66
N ARG A 858 64.06 -36.97 37.20
CA ARG A 858 64.74 -37.12 35.88
C ARG A 858 64.24 -38.36 35.10
N GLN A 859 63.90 -38.26 33.81
CA GLN A 859 64.90 -38.04 32.76
C GLN A 859 64.28 -37.52 31.44
N SER A 860 65.16 -36.97 30.59
CA SER A 860 64.94 -36.49 29.22
C SER A 860 63.96 -37.29 28.34
N ALA A 861 63.00 -36.56 27.78
CA ALA A 861 62.73 -36.48 26.35
C ALA A 861 62.37 -35.01 26.03
#